data_AF-A0A7W1KZD7-F1
#
_entry.id   AF-A0A7W1KZD7-F1
#
_cell.length_a   1.000
_cell.length_b   1.000
_cell.length_c   1.000
_cell.angle_alpha   90.00
_cell.angle_beta   90.00
_cell.angle_gamma   90.00
#
_symmetry.space_group_name_H-M   'P 1'
#
loop_
_entity.id
_entity.type
_entity.pdbx_description
1 polymer ?
#
loop_
_entity_poly.entity_id
_entity_poly.type
_entity_poly.pdbx_seq_one_letter_code
_entity_poly.pdbx_strand_id
1 'polypeptide(L)'
;MNVTVLYVGSSLLAPLRQAEAEINSAYRLDLRIAAYNFGLSLTESEWREVENDLKAADVVFVIHVMDGENATRLLSSLERYGEQHRAVVVINCMPDLMRRTRMGQLDFGQLLRPLRTSGTEIVVGEEAAPLGKKAGRASRLVVKVGSWMGDQARSHRANKSRSHTPYLKLVDRLPGLLRFVPAAGKLRDIKHYLYLFCYFLQPTPMNIRSMVLYAIKHYVREERVVKAAIDVPPPERMPAVAIYHPDAPSLFESFEAYRKWSERRAGKQNARVLVPEETIGLLLMRPQIVSKTRLHYDGLIRAIEAEGLSVVPAISTLMDNREACEKFFVEKEEKRGKGKKRTAKAEDDGGSIADGFTSHSRVSQIVSLTGFSFVGGPAMNDSVAAAHFLHDLNRPFRSVVSLDVQTVEAWEQSGTGLNPVQAGMQIAIPEIDGATEPFVYGGMPEGGVAPVPLEDRCRRLARRLRRWNRLRNAPRSELRLSLLAFCFPPNKGNIGTAADLDVFPSVWETLRRLQADGYTVEVPDSPEVLRGMLLGGNSERYGATANVAFRMPADEYRRLCPYVDEIEKEWGSAPGQINSFGGDLLIQGIMLGNVFLGVQPTFGYEGDPMRLLMARSGAPHHGFMALYTYLEKVFRADAVVHVGTHGALEFMPGKQVGLSGACWPDRLIGELPHIYIYSVNNPSEGTIAKRRSYAELISYLTPPIENAGLYKNLASLKELLTAYRQTTD
;
A
#
# COMPACT_ATOMS: atom_id res chain seq x y z
N MET A 1 6.14 -35.39 -20.07
CA MET A 1 5.50 -35.49 -18.73
C MET A 1 4.76 -34.20 -18.47
N ASN A 2 3.58 -34.26 -17.87
CA ASN A 2 2.75 -33.07 -17.67
C ASN A 2 2.52 -32.81 -16.18
N VAL A 3 2.79 -31.58 -15.75
CA VAL A 3 2.47 -31.10 -14.41
C VAL A 3 1.48 -29.96 -14.55
N THR A 4 0.36 -30.06 -13.84
CA THR A 4 -0.66 -28.99 -13.82
C THR A 4 -0.68 -28.35 -12.45
N VAL A 5 -0.52 -27.03 -12.38
CA VAL A 5 -0.51 -26.25 -11.14
C VAL A 5 -1.65 -25.25 -11.17
N LEU A 6 -2.57 -25.40 -10.23
CA LEU A 6 -3.72 -24.53 -10.06
C LEU A 6 -3.50 -23.75 -8.77
N TYR A 7 -3.39 -22.43 -8.84
CA TYR A 7 -2.97 -21.62 -7.70
C TYR A 7 -3.70 -20.28 -7.62
N VAL A 8 -3.67 -19.62 -6.47
CA VAL A 8 -4.14 -18.23 -6.31
C VAL A 8 -2.97 -17.32 -5.98
N GLY A 9 -2.86 -16.19 -6.68
CA GLY A 9 -1.83 -15.15 -6.46
C GLY A 9 -0.93 -14.93 -7.67
N SER A 10 -0.01 -13.96 -7.63
CA SER A 10 0.85 -13.58 -8.77
C SER A 10 2.29 -14.12 -8.69
N SER A 11 2.69 -14.70 -7.57
CA SER A 11 4.11 -14.99 -7.26
C SER A 11 4.64 -16.32 -7.80
N LEU A 12 3.78 -17.23 -8.29
CA LEU A 12 4.19 -18.60 -8.66
C LEU A 12 4.45 -18.79 -10.16
N LEU A 13 3.86 -17.99 -11.05
CA LEU A 13 3.95 -18.21 -12.50
C LEU A 13 5.38 -18.17 -13.02
N ALA A 14 6.11 -17.09 -12.71
CA ALA A 14 7.50 -16.93 -13.13
C ALA A 14 8.41 -18.05 -12.59
N PRO A 15 8.39 -18.37 -11.27
CA PRO A 15 9.13 -19.51 -10.74
C PRO A 15 8.81 -20.85 -11.41
N LEU A 16 7.54 -21.10 -11.77
CA LEU A 16 7.12 -22.34 -12.42
C LEU A 16 7.65 -22.44 -13.85
N ARG A 17 7.52 -21.38 -14.67
CA ARG A 17 8.08 -21.35 -16.03
C ARG A 17 9.61 -21.46 -16.02
N GLN A 18 10.27 -20.79 -15.07
CA GLN A 18 11.71 -20.94 -14.89
C GLN A 18 12.08 -22.37 -14.49
N ALA A 19 11.32 -22.99 -13.59
CA ALA A 19 11.53 -24.38 -13.19
C ALA A 19 11.39 -25.33 -14.38
N GLU A 20 10.37 -25.17 -15.22
CA GLU A 20 10.19 -25.98 -16.44
C GLU A 20 11.43 -25.94 -17.33
N ALA A 21 11.90 -24.73 -17.66
CA ALA A 21 13.08 -24.53 -18.51
C ALA A 21 14.35 -25.13 -17.90
N GLU A 22 14.62 -24.86 -16.62
CA GLU A 22 15.80 -25.36 -15.92
C GLU A 22 15.79 -26.90 -15.78
N ILE A 23 14.64 -27.49 -15.46
CA ILE A 23 14.50 -28.94 -15.29
C ILE A 23 14.72 -29.64 -16.64
N ASN A 24 14.13 -29.13 -17.72
CA ASN A 24 14.32 -29.69 -19.05
C ASN A 24 15.76 -29.57 -19.53
N SER A 25 16.39 -28.42 -19.27
CA SER A 25 17.81 -28.22 -19.60
C SER A 25 18.73 -29.17 -18.81
N ALA A 26 18.46 -29.40 -17.52
CA ALA A 26 19.32 -30.20 -16.66
C ALA A 26 19.12 -31.71 -16.82
N TYR A 27 17.87 -32.16 -16.99
CA TYR A 27 17.51 -33.58 -16.89
C TYR A 27 16.89 -34.16 -18.17
N ARG A 28 16.64 -33.34 -19.21
CA ARG A 28 16.05 -33.77 -20.51
C ARG A 28 14.74 -34.56 -20.35
N LEU A 29 13.89 -34.06 -19.48
CA LEU A 29 12.69 -34.76 -19.02
C LEU A 29 11.46 -34.56 -19.92
N ASP A 30 11.50 -33.60 -20.85
CA ASP A 30 10.34 -33.22 -21.67
C ASP A 30 9.11 -32.94 -20.79
N LEU A 31 9.36 -32.14 -19.76
CA LEU A 31 8.39 -31.66 -18.79
C LEU A 31 7.63 -30.48 -19.38
N ARG A 32 6.31 -30.53 -19.35
CA ARG A 32 5.41 -29.40 -19.59
C ARG A 32 4.74 -29.00 -18.28
N ILE A 33 4.81 -27.72 -17.91
CA ILE A 33 4.12 -27.18 -16.73
C ILE A 33 2.97 -26.27 -17.18
N ALA A 34 1.73 -26.72 -17.00
CA ALA A 34 0.55 -25.89 -17.18
C ALA A 34 0.22 -25.21 -15.84
N ALA A 35 0.12 -23.87 -15.82
CA ALA A 35 -0.09 -23.11 -14.59
C ALA A 35 -1.22 -22.09 -14.75
N TYR A 36 -2.23 -22.14 -13.88
CA TYR A 36 -3.43 -21.31 -13.97
C TYR A 36 -3.71 -20.58 -12.65
N ASN A 37 -3.95 -19.27 -12.73
CA ASN A 37 -4.28 -18.44 -11.58
C ASN A 37 -5.80 -18.38 -11.36
N PHE A 38 -6.27 -19.04 -10.31
CA PHE A 38 -7.67 -19.16 -9.91
C PHE A 38 -8.16 -17.97 -9.08
N GLY A 39 -7.30 -16.98 -8.80
CA GLY A 39 -7.69 -15.70 -8.21
C GLY A 39 -8.42 -14.76 -9.17
N LEU A 40 -8.43 -15.09 -10.47
CA LEU A 40 -9.17 -14.38 -11.51
C LEU A 40 -10.35 -15.24 -11.98
N SER A 41 -11.42 -14.60 -12.42
CA SER A 41 -12.51 -15.31 -13.11
C SER A 41 -11.97 -15.83 -14.44
N LEU A 42 -12.10 -17.13 -14.67
CA LEU A 42 -11.69 -17.76 -15.93
C LEU A 42 -12.85 -17.74 -16.91
N THR A 43 -12.56 -17.42 -18.16
CA THR A 43 -13.49 -17.55 -19.28
C THR A 43 -13.77 -19.03 -19.59
N GLU A 44 -14.85 -19.30 -20.33
CA GLU A 44 -15.18 -20.67 -20.77
C GLU A 44 -14.09 -21.29 -21.67
N SER A 45 -13.37 -20.48 -22.46
CA SER A 45 -12.23 -20.98 -23.24
C SER A 45 -11.06 -21.38 -22.36
N GLU A 46 -10.70 -20.56 -21.37
CA GLU A 46 -9.63 -20.87 -20.42
C GLU A 46 -9.97 -22.11 -19.58
N TRP A 47 -11.25 -22.27 -19.20
CA TRP A 47 -11.71 -23.47 -18.50
C TRP A 47 -11.54 -24.76 -19.33
N ARG A 48 -11.79 -24.70 -20.65
CA ARG A 48 -11.52 -25.86 -21.53
C ARG A 48 -10.03 -26.21 -21.58
N GLU A 49 -9.16 -25.21 -21.58
CA GLU A 49 -7.71 -25.44 -21.51
C GLU A 49 -7.32 -26.10 -20.19
N VAL A 50 -7.85 -25.60 -19.07
CA VAL A 50 -7.66 -26.19 -17.74
C VAL A 50 -8.09 -27.66 -17.72
N GLU A 51 -9.27 -27.99 -18.26
CA GLU A 51 -9.74 -29.38 -18.31
C GLU A 51 -8.85 -30.28 -19.18
N ASN A 52 -8.39 -29.78 -20.33
CA ASN A 52 -7.50 -30.54 -21.22
C ASN A 52 -6.15 -30.82 -20.55
N ASP A 53 -5.55 -29.81 -19.93
CA ASP A 53 -4.26 -29.95 -19.26
C ASP A 53 -4.38 -30.74 -17.94
N LEU A 54 -5.51 -30.66 -17.23
CA LEU A 54 -5.80 -31.56 -16.11
C LEU A 54 -5.87 -33.01 -16.59
N LYS A 55 -6.65 -33.31 -17.63
CA LYS A 55 -6.79 -34.66 -18.18
C LYS A 55 -5.45 -35.27 -18.59
N ALA A 56 -4.52 -34.46 -19.09
CA ALA A 56 -3.19 -34.90 -19.51
C ALA A 56 -2.15 -34.98 -18.38
N ALA A 57 -2.47 -34.52 -17.15
CA ALA A 57 -1.51 -34.33 -16.07
C ALA A 57 -1.08 -35.64 -15.38
N ASP A 58 0.23 -35.82 -15.21
CA ASP A 58 0.82 -36.85 -14.36
C ASP A 58 0.77 -36.45 -12.88
N VAL A 59 1.09 -35.19 -12.59
CA VAL A 59 1.07 -34.62 -11.24
C VAL A 59 0.26 -33.34 -11.24
N VAL A 60 -0.66 -33.23 -10.29
CA VAL A 60 -1.50 -32.04 -10.11
C VAL A 60 -1.16 -31.38 -8.78
N PHE A 61 -0.89 -30.08 -8.80
CA PHE A 61 -0.80 -29.23 -7.62
C PHE A 61 -2.02 -28.32 -7.55
N VAL A 62 -2.66 -28.23 -6.38
CA VAL A 62 -3.74 -27.29 -6.10
C VAL A 62 -3.37 -26.48 -4.87
N ILE A 63 -3.29 -25.16 -5.00
CA ILE A 63 -2.63 -24.30 -4.02
C ILE A 63 -3.49 -23.06 -3.73
N HIS A 64 -3.77 -22.76 -2.45
CA HIS A 64 -4.47 -21.53 -2.03
C HIS A 64 -5.88 -21.30 -2.62
N VAL A 65 -6.55 -22.35 -3.11
CA VAL A 65 -7.91 -22.26 -3.62
C VAL A 65 -8.90 -22.38 -2.44
N MET A 66 -9.49 -21.26 -2.01
CA MET A 66 -10.26 -21.18 -0.77
C MET A 66 -11.78 -21.22 -0.97
N ASP A 67 -12.30 -20.63 -2.04
CA ASP A 67 -13.73 -20.59 -2.37
C ASP A 67 -13.93 -20.15 -3.84
N GLY A 68 -15.20 -19.98 -4.24
CA GLY A 68 -15.58 -19.45 -5.56
C GLY A 68 -16.01 -20.50 -6.58
N GLU A 69 -16.62 -20.03 -7.67
CA GLU A 69 -17.15 -20.87 -8.75
C GLU A 69 -16.07 -21.78 -9.37
N ASN A 70 -14.88 -21.22 -9.58
CA ASN A 70 -13.74 -21.96 -10.09
C ASN A 70 -13.38 -23.17 -9.21
N ALA A 71 -13.52 -23.03 -7.90
CA ALA A 71 -13.14 -24.06 -6.95
C ALA A 71 -14.16 -25.22 -6.92
N THR A 72 -15.45 -24.91 -7.09
CA THR A 72 -16.50 -25.92 -7.25
C THR A 72 -16.34 -26.70 -8.55
N ARG A 73 -16.09 -26.01 -9.68
CA ARG A 73 -15.82 -26.67 -10.97
C ARG A 73 -14.59 -27.58 -10.87
N LEU A 74 -13.52 -27.09 -10.24
CA LEU A 74 -12.29 -27.86 -10.02
C LEU A 74 -12.53 -29.15 -9.23
N LEU A 75 -13.35 -29.11 -8.17
CA LEU A 75 -13.69 -30.31 -7.38
C LEU A 75 -14.28 -31.41 -8.28
N SER A 76 -15.20 -31.05 -9.17
CA SER A 76 -15.81 -32.00 -10.12
C SER A 76 -14.79 -32.55 -11.12
N SER A 77 -13.88 -31.73 -11.64
CA SER A 77 -12.84 -32.18 -12.58
C SER A 77 -11.82 -33.11 -11.89
N LEU A 78 -11.40 -32.81 -10.67
CA LEU A 78 -10.49 -33.67 -9.89
C LEU A 78 -11.12 -35.01 -9.51
N GLU A 79 -12.43 -35.07 -9.30
CA GLU A 79 -13.13 -36.34 -9.11
C GLU A 79 -13.18 -37.16 -10.41
N ARG A 80 -13.49 -36.50 -11.54
CA ARG A 80 -13.61 -37.14 -12.85
C ARG A 80 -12.29 -37.74 -13.35
N TYR A 81 -11.19 -37.00 -13.21
CA TYR A 81 -9.86 -37.42 -13.71
C TYR A 81 -8.96 -37.97 -12.62
N GLY A 82 -9.44 -38.02 -11.38
CA GLY A 82 -8.66 -38.33 -10.19
C GLY A 82 -7.78 -39.56 -10.36
N GLU A 83 -8.31 -40.69 -10.81
CA GLU A 83 -7.56 -41.96 -10.99
C GLU A 83 -6.42 -41.90 -12.02
N GLN A 84 -6.44 -40.95 -12.95
CA GLN A 84 -5.43 -40.82 -14.01
C GLN A 84 -4.13 -40.16 -13.49
N HIS A 85 -4.22 -39.34 -12.45
CA HIS A 85 -3.07 -38.63 -11.89
C HIS A 85 -2.22 -39.55 -11.00
N ARG A 86 -0.90 -39.55 -11.18
CA ARG A 86 0.04 -40.28 -10.32
C ARG A 86 0.14 -39.67 -8.92
N ALA A 87 -0.02 -38.35 -8.83
CA ALA A 87 -0.13 -37.64 -7.57
C ALA A 87 -1.02 -36.39 -7.70
N VAL A 88 -1.82 -36.13 -6.67
CA VAL A 88 -2.58 -34.89 -6.48
C VAL A 88 -2.16 -34.30 -5.14
N VAL A 89 -1.52 -33.13 -5.17
CA VAL A 89 -0.95 -32.46 -4.01
C VAL A 89 -1.74 -31.19 -3.76
N VAL A 90 -2.53 -31.18 -2.70
CA VAL A 90 -3.34 -29.99 -2.33
C VAL A 90 -2.71 -29.31 -1.12
N ILE A 91 -2.45 -28.01 -1.25
CA ILE A 91 -1.75 -27.20 -0.25
C ILE A 91 -2.55 -25.94 0.07
N ASN A 92 -2.94 -25.81 1.34
CA ASN A 92 -3.62 -24.63 1.87
C ASN A 92 -4.87 -24.20 1.09
N CYS A 93 -5.74 -25.16 0.77
CA CYS A 93 -7.02 -24.95 0.10
C CYS A 93 -8.18 -25.20 1.06
N MET A 94 -9.41 -25.00 0.58
CA MET A 94 -10.62 -25.36 1.31
C MET A 94 -10.63 -26.84 1.74
N PRO A 95 -11.32 -27.21 2.84
CA PRO A 95 -11.33 -28.58 3.35
C PRO A 95 -11.70 -29.65 2.31
N ASP A 96 -12.64 -29.35 1.41
CA ASP A 96 -13.06 -30.27 0.34
C ASP A 96 -11.95 -30.57 -0.65
N LEU A 97 -11.17 -29.56 -1.05
CA LEU A 97 -10.00 -29.74 -1.89
C LEU A 97 -8.88 -30.44 -1.12
N MET A 98 -8.64 -30.09 0.15
CA MET A 98 -7.60 -30.74 0.96
C MET A 98 -7.79 -32.26 1.05
N ARG A 99 -9.05 -32.73 1.11
CA ARG A 99 -9.41 -34.16 1.06
C ARG A 99 -9.04 -34.86 -0.24
N ARG A 100 -8.79 -34.13 -1.33
CA ARG A 100 -8.35 -34.68 -2.62
C ARG A 100 -6.84 -34.95 -2.70
N THR A 101 -6.08 -34.64 -1.65
CA THR A 101 -4.65 -34.98 -1.61
C THR A 101 -4.44 -36.49 -1.69
N ARG A 102 -3.76 -36.95 -2.75
CA ARG A 102 -3.43 -38.35 -3.00
C ARG A 102 -2.01 -38.52 -3.53
N MET A 103 -1.18 -39.25 -2.81
CA MET A 103 0.24 -39.44 -3.15
C MET A 103 0.71 -40.84 -2.76
N GLY A 104 0.89 -41.75 -3.73
CA GLY A 104 1.30 -43.12 -3.43
C GLY A 104 0.27 -43.84 -2.55
N GLN A 105 0.64 -44.21 -1.32
CA GLN A 105 -0.28 -44.84 -0.35
C GLN A 105 -1.00 -43.82 0.55
N LEU A 106 -0.71 -42.52 0.40
CA LEU A 106 -1.36 -41.44 1.14
C LEU A 106 -2.64 -41.00 0.43
N ASP A 107 -3.75 -41.01 1.16
CA ASP A 107 -5.06 -40.52 0.73
C ASP A 107 -5.70 -39.78 1.92
N PHE A 108 -5.82 -38.46 1.83
CA PHE A 108 -6.40 -37.63 2.89
C PHE A 108 -7.92 -37.84 3.03
N GLY A 109 -8.62 -38.22 1.96
CA GLY A 109 -10.04 -38.54 1.99
C GLY A 109 -10.33 -39.76 2.86
N GLN A 110 -9.44 -40.77 2.85
CA GLN A 110 -9.54 -41.94 3.74
C GLN A 110 -9.08 -41.61 5.17
N LEU A 111 -8.06 -40.76 5.34
CA LEU A 111 -7.47 -40.42 6.63
C LEU A 111 -8.36 -39.47 7.47
N LEU A 112 -9.20 -38.65 6.82
CA LEU A 112 -10.03 -37.60 7.43
C LEU A 112 -11.53 -37.90 7.38
N ARG A 113 -11.96 -39.16 7.16
CA ARG A 113 -13.38 -39.55 7.25
C ARG A 113 -13.92 -39.26 8.66
N PRO A 114 -15.06 -38.57 8.80
CA PRO A 114 -15.78 -38.56 10.08
C PRO A 114 -16.28 -39.98 10.37
N LEU A 115 -16.03 -40.49 11.57
CA LEU A 115 -16.77 -41.65 12.08
C LEU A 115 -18.26 -41.28 12.11
N ARG A 116 -19.10 -42.06 11.45
CA ARG A 116 -20.56 -41.92 11.53
C ARG A 116 -20.98 -42.14 12.98
N THR A 117 -21.48 -41.10 13.65
CA THR A 117 -22.16 -41.21 14.94
C THR A 117 -23.63 -41.54 14.72
N SER A 118 -24.05 -42.73 15.13
CA SER A 118 -25.35 -42.86 15.82
C SER A 118 -25.24 -42.10 17.14
N GLY A 119 -26.30 -41.41 17.54
CA GLY A 119 -26.28 -40.37 18.56
C GLY A 119 -25.66 -40.74 19.91
N THR A 120 -25.35 -39.66 20.65
CA THR A 120 -24.85 -39.55 22.03
C THR A 120 -23.35 -39.81 22.28
N GLU A 121 -22.70 -38.71 22.72
CA GLU A 121 -21.40 -38.54 23.37
C GLU A 121 -20.10 -38.99 22.67
N ILE A 122 -19.18 -38.03 22.52
CA ILE A 122 -17.82 -38.24 22.00
C ILE A 122 -16.96 -38.81 23.15
N VAL A 123 -16.82 -40.14 23.19
CA VAL A 123 -15.74 -40.82 23.91
C VAL A 123 -14.62 -41.12 22.90
N VAL A 124 -13.40 -40.65 23.18
CA VAL A 124 -12.21 -40.96 22.38
C VAL A 124 -11.80 -42.41 22.66
N GLY A 125 -12.29 -43.35 21.84
CA GLY A 125 -11.93 -44.76 21.92
C GLY A 125 -10.51 -45.01 21.38
N GLU A 126 -9.64 -45.53 22.25
CA GLU A 126 -8.39 -46.20 21.88
C GLU A 126 -8.71 -47.51 21.15
N GLU A 127 -8.82 -47.50 19.83
CA GLU A 127 -8.68 -48.73 19.04
C GLU A 127 -8.15 -48.41 17.63
N ALA A 128 -6.84 -48.19 17.57
CA ALA A 128 -6.07 -48.31 16.34
C ALA A 128 -5.08 -49.47 16.54
N ALA A 129 -5.13 -50.45 15.65
CA ALA A 129 -4.13 -51.53 15.54
C ALA A 129 -2.70 -50.97 15.65
N PRO A 130 -1.73 -51.71 16.23
CA PRO A 130 -0.55 -51.12 16.85
C PRO A 130 0.46 -50.58 15.83
N LEU A 131 0.21 -49.35 15.37
CA LEU A 131 1.20 -48.48 14.76
C LEU A 131 2.03 -47.88 15.91
N GLY A 132 3.26 -48.37 16.09
CA GLY A 132 4.13 -48.01 17.22
C GLY A 132 4.22 -46.51 17.52
N LYS A 133 4.49 -46.14 18.78
CA LYS A 133 4.44 -44.77 19.36
C LYS A 133 4.97 -43.61 18.49
N LYS A 134 5.94 -43.85 17.59
CA LYS A 134 6.47 -42.86 16.64
C LYS A 134 5.50 -42.53 15.48
N ALA A 135 4.75 -43.52 14.97
CA ALA A 135 3.78 -43.37 13.89
C ALA A 135 2.56 -42.53 14.32
N GLY A 136 2.08 -42.71 15.55
CA GLY A 136 1.01 -41.90 16.13
C GLY A 136 1.37 -40.41 16.30
N ARG A 137 2.66 -40.07 16.42
CA ARG A 137 3.15 -38.70 16.56
C ARG A 137 3.24 -37.97 15.21
N ALA A 138 3.64 -38.67 14.15
CA ALA A 138 3.68 -38.13 12.79
C ALA A 138 2.27 -37.94 12.20
N SER A 139 1.37 -38.91 12.39
CA SER A 139 -0.04 -38.78 11.98
C SER A 139 -0.74 -37.64 12.74
N ARG A 140 -0.50 -37.51 14.06
CA ARG A 140 -0.96 -36.34 14.84
C ARG A 140 -0.37 -35.01 14.37
N LEU A 141 0.85 -34.99 13.82
CA LEU A 141 1.44 -33.77 13.26
C LEU A 141 0.73 -33.38 11.95
N VAL A 142 0.44 -34.33 11.07
CA VAL A 142 -0.33 -34.10 9.83
C VAL A 142 -1.75 -33.66 10.14
N VAL A 143 -2.42 -34.31 11.09
CA VAL A 143 -3.77 -33.93 11.52
C VAL A 143 -3.75 -32.58 12.25
N LYS A 144 -2.73 -32.26 13.05
CA LYS A 144 -2.58 -30.92 13.63
C LYS A 144 -2.31 -29.86 12.59
N VAL A 145 -1.48 -30.14 11.58
CA VAL A 145 -1.25 -29.23 10.44
C VAL A 145 -2.57 -29.06 9.67
N GLY A 146 -3.31 -30.14 9.39
CA GLY A 146 -4.61 -30.10 8.71
C GLY A 146 -5.76 -29.45 9.50
N SER A 147 -5.85 -29.67 10.81
CA SER A 147 -6.87 -29.05 11.68
C SER A 147 -6.57 -27.58 11.94
N TRP A 148 -5.29 -27.23 12.08
CA TRP A 148 -4.80 -25.85 12.15
C TRP A 148 -5.13 -25.07 10.85
N MET A 149 -5.00 -25.72 9.69
CA MET A 149 -5.39 -25.16 8.38
C MET A 149 -6.91 -24.93 8.27
N GLY A 150 -7.72 -25.81 8.84
CA GLY A 150 -9.19 -25.65 8.89
C GLY A 150 -9.65 -24.55 9.83
N ASP A 151 -8.93 -24.29 10.92
CA ASP A 151 -9.29 -23.23 11.88
C ASP A 151 -8.93 -21.83 11.38
N GLN A 152 -7.91 -21.69 10.53
CA GLN A 152 -7.58 -20.42 9.86
C GLN A 152 -8.61 -20.04 8.77
N ALA A 153 -9.23 -21.03 8.13
CA ALA A 153 -10.36 -20.84 7.21
C ALA A 153 -11.69 -20.57 7.94
N ARG A 154 -11.80 -20.95 9.22
CA ARG A 154 -13.02 -20.79 10.06
C ARG A 154 -12.95 -19.66 11.07
N SER A 155 -11.79 -19.04 11.31
CA SER A 155 -11.61 -18.00 12.34
C SER A 155 -12.16 -16.61 11.95
N HIS A 156 -13.22 -16.58 11.13
CA HIS A 156 -14.04 -15.39 10.88
C HIS A 156 -14.82 -14.89 12.13
N ARG A 157 -14.58 -15.44 13.34
CA ARG A 157 -15.46 -15.19 14.50
C ARG A 157 -14.84 -15.13 15.90
N ALA A 158 -13.52 -15.03 16.08
CA ALA A 158 -12.97 -14.93 17.44
C ALA A 158 -11.84 -13.89 17.59
N ASN A 159 -12.17 -12.85 18.34
CA ASN A 159 -11.35 -11.72 18.75
C ASN A 159 -10.22 -12.17 19.70
N LYS A 160 -9.08 -12.64 19.19
CA LYS A 160 -7.84 -12.80 19.98
C LYS A 160 -6.59 -12.66 19.12
N SER A 161 -5.90 -11.53 19.33
CA SER A 161 -4.52 -11.26 18.91
C SER A 161 -3.59 -12.44 19.23
N ARG A 162 -3.09 -13.11 18.19
CA ARG A 162 -1.95 -14.03 18.29
C ARG A 162 -0.93 -13.67 17.22
N SER A 163 0.22 -13.17 17.67
CA SER A 163 1.44 -12.98 16.89
C SER A 163 1.79 -14.23 16.07
N HIS A 164 2.04 -14.07 14.76
CA HIS A 164 2.39 -15.15 13.81
C HIS A 164 3.88 -15.57 13.87
N THR A 165 4.71 -14.93 14.69
CA THR A 165 6.11 -15.30 14.99
C THR A 165 6.35 -16.80 15.31
N PRO A 166 5.43 -17.53 15.96
CA PRO A 166 5.59 -18.97 16.23
C PRO A 166 5.54 -19.85 14.97
N TYR A 167 4.89 -19.40 13.89
CA TYR A 167 4.68 -20.17 12.66
C TYR A 167 5.97 -20.33 11.84
N LEU A 168 6.70 -19.23 11.60
CA LEU A 168 7.99 -19.28 10.89
C LEU A 168 9.01 -20.13 11.65
N LYS A 169 9.01 -20.06 12.99
CA LYS A 169 9.82 -20.94 13.85
C LYS A 169 9.47 -22.43 13.72
N LEU A 170 8.21 -22.76 13.40
CA LEU A 170 7.78 -24.14 13.15
C LEU A 170 8.27 -24.61 11.77
N VAL A 171 8.12 -23.78 10.73
CA VAL A 171 8.65 -24.04 9.37
C VAL A 171 10.17 -24.24 9.39
N ASP A 172 10.89 -23.44 10.18
CA ASP A 172 12.35 -23.56 10.32
C ASP A 172 12.79 -24.86 11.00
N ARG A 173 11.95 -25.47 11.82
CA ARG A 173 12.27 -26.71 12.55
C ARG A 173 11.79 -27.97 11.84
N LEU A 174 10.79 -27.87 10.96
CA LEU A 174 10.15 -29.00 10.28
C LEU A 174 11.13 -29.85 9.44
N PRO A 175 11.96 -29.29 8.54
CA PRO A 175 12.89 -30.08 7.73
C PRO A 175 13.88 -30.90 8.56
N GLY A 176 14.33 -30.35 9.70
CA GLY A 176 15.23 -31.05 10.63
C GLY A 176 14.54 -32.23 11.33
N LEU A 177 13.27 -32.07 11.70
CA LEU A 177 12.46 -33.12 12.33
C LEU A 177 12.09 -34.24 11.35
N LEU A 178 11.88 -33.91 10.07
CA LEU A 178 11.53 -34.88 9.02
C LEU A 178 12.63 -35.89 8.71
N ARG A 179 13.89 -35.61 9.08
CA ARG A 179 15.01 -36.57 8.94
C ARG A 179 14.79 -37.86 9.72
N PHE A 180 14.04 -37.80 10.82
CA PHE A 180 13.81 -38.92 11.73
C PHE A 180 12.51 -39.71 11.44
N VAL A 181 11.75 -39.31 10.40
CA VAL A 181 10.53 -40.02 9.98
C VAL A 181 10.90 -41.25 9.12
N PRO A 182 10.37 -42.45 9.43
CA PRO A 182 10.66 -43.69 8.69
C PRO A 182 10.36 -43.56 7.18
N ALA A 183 11.21 -44.16 6.34
CA ALA A 183 11.13 -44.06 4.88
C ALA A 183 10.29 -45.18 4.21
N ALA A 184 9.43 -45.87 4.97
CA ALA A 184 8.64 -47.01 4.48
C ALA A 184 7.13 -46.79 4.60
N GLY A 185 6.37 -47.34 3.65
CA GLY A 185 4.90 -47.33 3.61
C GLY A 185 4.28 -45.92 3.61
N LYS A 186 3.06 -45.79 4.17
CA LYS A 186 2.31 -44.52 4.27
C LYS A 186 3.09 -43.37 4.95
N LEU A 187 4.00 -43.67 5.88
CA LEU A 187 4.81 -42.65 6.57
C LEU A 187 5.83 -41.98 5.65
N ARG A 188 6.31 -42.70 4.62
CA ARG A 188 7.17 -42.13 3.58
C ARG A 188 6.42 -41.06 2.78
N ASP A 189 5.20 -41.35 2.36
CA ASP A 189 4.40 -40.43 1.54
C ASP A 189 3.93 -39.22 2.36
N ILE A 190 3.66 -39.39 3.67
CA ILE A 190 3.46 -38.27 4.61
C ILE A 190 4.70 -37.38 4.68
N LYS A 191 5.89 -37.98 4.82
CA LYS A 191 7.15 -37.23 4.83
C LYS A 191 7.35 -36.47 3.53
N HIS A 192 7.04 -37.08 2.38
CA HIS A 192 7.14 -36.43 1.08
C HIS A 192 6.16 -35.24 0.96
N TYR A 193 4.91 -35.41 1.38
CA TYR A 193 3.94 -34.32 1.44
C TYR A 193 4.46 -33.15 2.30
N LEU A 194 5.03 -33.43 3.47
CA LEU A 194 5.60 -32.39 4.34
C LEU A 194 6.84 -31.73 3.72
N TYR A 195 7.64 -32.43 2.92
CA TYR A 195 8.74 -31.80 2.15
C TYR A 195 8.23 -30.90 1.03
N LEU A 196 7.26 -31.36 0.23
CA LEU A 196 6.59 -30.52 -0.79
C LEU A 196 5.99 -29.28 -0.16
N PHE A 197 5.35 -29.45 1.00
CA PHE A 197 4.86 -28.34 1.81
C PHE A 197 5.98 -27.40 2.25
N CYS A 198 7.12 -27.91 2.73
CA CYS A 198 8.27 -27.07 3.10
C CYS A 198 8.84 -26.25 1.93
N TYR A 199 8.95 -26.85 0.73
CA TYR A 199 9.35 -26.10 -0.47
C TYR A 199 8.33 -25.02 -0.80
N PHE A 200 7.04 -25.34 -0.72
CA PHE A 200 5.97 -24.39 -1.00
C PHE A 200 5.93 -23.21 0.00
N LEU A 201 6.15 -23.47 1.28
CA LEU A 201 6.11 -22.45 2.34
C LEU A 201 7.12 -21.30 2.13
N GLN A 202 8.17 -21.55 1.37
CA GLN A 202 9.13 -20.52 0.97
C GLN A 202 9.34 -20.62 -0.55
N PRO A 203 8.43 -20.06 -1.37
CA PRO A 203 8.37 -20.35 -2.81
C PRO A 203 9.47 -19.62 -3.61
N THR A 204 10.74 -19.79 -3.25
CA THR A 204 11.88 -19.31 -4.04
C THR A 204 11.91 -20.06 -5.38
N PRO A 205 12.48 -19.50 -6.46
CA PRO A 205 12.64 -20.23 -7.71
C PRO A 205 13.31 -21.60 -7.52
N MET A 206 14.31 -21.67 -6.63
CA MET A 206 14.98 -22.92 -6.27
C MET A 206 14.02 -23.90 -5.57
N ASN A 207 13.22 -23.42 -4.61
CA ASN A 207 12.27 -24.25 -3.90
C ASN A 207 11.12 -24.72 -4.78
N ILE A 208 10.58 -23.87 -5.66
CA ILE A 208 9.53 -24.26 -6.62
C ILE A 208 10.07 -25.29 -7.62
N ARG A 209 11.28 -25.08 -8.15
CA ARG A 209 11.96 -26.09 -8.98
C ARG A 209 12.14 -27.41 -8.23
N SER A 210 12.61 -27.32 -6.98
CA SER A 210 12.82 -28.49 -6.12
C SER A 210 11.52 -29.18 -5.77
N MET A 211 10.42 -28.45 -5.57
CA MET A 211 9.08 -28.98 -5.32
C MET A 211 8.60 -29.83 -6.50
N VAL A 212 8.69 -29.29 -7.73
CA VAL A 212 8.30 -30.00 -8.94
C VAL A 212 9.20 -31.23 -9.16
N LEU A 213 10.52 -31.07 -9.08
CA LEU A 213 11.48 -32.19 -9.18
C LEU A 213 11.23 -33.26 -8.13
N TYR A 214 10.93 -32.88 -6.89
CA TYR A 214 10.68 -33.81 -5.79
C TYR A 214 9.43 -34.65 -6.05
N ALA A 215 8.35 -34.03 -6.54
CA ALA A 215 7.14 -34.76 -6.90
C ALA A 215 7.38 -35.72 -8.08
N ILE A 216 8.08 -35.26 -9.13
CA ILE A 216 8.42 -36.09 -10.30
C ILE A 216 9.28 -37.27 -9.87
N LYS A 217 10.38 -37.04 -9.15
CA LYS A 217 11.32 -38.06 -8.69
C LYS A 217 10.65 -39.18 -7.89
N HIS A 218 9.65 -38.86 -7.07
CA HIS A 218 9.05 -39.81 -6.15
C HIS A 218 7.75 -40.46 -6.66
N TYR A 219 7.02 -39.82 -7.57
CA TYR A 219 5.70 -40.30 -8.01
C TYR A 219 5.60 -40.62 -9.50
N VAL A 220 6.57 -40.20 -10.32
CA VAL A 220 6.59 -40.52 -11.76
C VAL A 220 7.62 -41.61 -12.03
N ARG A 221 7.16 -42.83 -12.36
CA ARG A 221 7.98 -44.02 -12.60
C ARG A 221 8.38 -44.26 -14.06
N GLU A 222 8.50 -43.21 -14.86
CA GLU A 222 8.99 -43.38 -16.24
C GLU A 222 10.48 -43.70 -16.27
N GLU A 223 10.91 -44.54 -17.20
CA GLU A 223 12.31 -44.97 -17.32
C GLU A 223 13.28 -43.78 -17.45
N ARG A 224 12.87 -42.72 -18.16
CA ARG A 224 13.64 -41.48 -18.30
C ARG A 224 13.90 -40.79 -16.96
N VAL A 225 12.91 -40.78 -16.06
CA VAL A 225 13.00 -40.14 -14.72
C VAL A 225 13.93 -40.94 -13.83
N VAL A 226 13.82 -42.27 -13.87
CA VAL A 226 14.68 -43.18 -13.09
C VAL A 226 16.14 -43.07 -13.54
N LYS A 227 16.39 -42.99 -14.85
CA LYS A 227 17.73 -42.83 -15.42
C LYS A 227 18.34 -41.44 -15.20
N ALA A 228 17.51 -40.40 -15.07
CA ALA A 228 17.97 -39.02 -14.92
C ALA A 228 18.69 -38.73 -13.58
N ALA A 229 18.71 -39.68 -12.63
CA ALA A 229 19.40 -39.57 -11.34
C ALA A 229 19.13 -38.22 -10.64
N ILE A 230 17.85 -37.80 -10.62
CA ILE A 230 17.43 -36.47 -10.20
C ILE A 230 17.97 -36.13 -8.80
N ASP A 231 18.76 -35.06 -8.70
CA ASP A 231 19.15 -34.47 -7.43
C ASP A 231 18.16 -33.37 -7.03
N VAL A 232 17.72 -33.41 -5.78
CA VAL A 232 16.78 -32.42 -5.24
C VAL A 232 17.42 -31.77 -4.02
N PRO A 233 17.83 -30.49 -4.12
CA PRO A 233 18.44 -29.80 -3.01
C PRO A 233 17.42 -29.59 -1.88
N PRO A 234 17.85 -29.53 -0.61
CA PRO A 234 16.94 -29.32 0.51
C PRO A 234 16.26 -27.95 0.44
N PRO A 235 15.11 -27.74 1.12
CA PRO A 235 14.40 -26.46 1.10
C PRO A 235 15.29 -25.30 1.53
N GLU A 236 15.45 -24.34 0.63
CA GLU A 236 16.11 -23.05 0.87
C GLU A 236 15.35 -22.28 1.95
N ARG A 237 16.11 -21.60 2.82
CA ARG A 237 15.57 -20.78 3.90
C ARG A 237 15.85 -19.32 3.64
N MET A 238 14.82 -18.49 3.80
CA MET A 238 14.93 -17.05 3.80
C MET A 238 14.48 -16.48 5.15
N PRO A 239 15.22 -15.51 5.70
CA PRO A 239 14.87 -14.85 6.95
C PRO A 239 13.46 -14.23 6.88
N ALA A 240 12.82 -14.13 8.04
CA ALA A 240 11.50 -13.49 8.17
C ALA A 240 11.56 -12.00 7.82
N VAL A 241 12.61 -11.33 8.31
CA VAL A 241 12.93 -9.93 8.04
C VAL A 241 14.42 -9.81 7.70
N ALA A 242 14.72 -9.07 6.64
CA ALA A 242 16.08 -8.79 6.16
C ALA A 242 16.09 -7.52 5.30
N ILE A 243 17.26 -6.98 5.02
CA ILE A 243 17.42 -5.88 4.07
C ILE A 243 17.77 -6.47 2.70
N TYR A 244 17.05 -6.02 1.68
CA TYR A 244 17.28 -6.31 0.26
C TYR A 244 17.90 -5.09 -0.42
N HIS A 245 18.73 -5.31 -1.43
CA HIS A 245 19.14 -4.27 -2.37
C HIS A 245 19.45 -4.91 -3.74
N PRO A 246 19.07 -4.30 -4.89
CA PRO A 246 19.31 -4.86 -6.22
C PRO A 246 20.78 -5.19 -6.51
N ASP A 247 21.69 -4.31 -6.10
CA ASP A 247 23.14 -4.48 -6.31
C ASP A 247 23.84 -5.33 -5.24
N ALA A 248 23.11 -5.80 -4.22
CA ALA A 248 23.69 -6.64 -3.18
C ALA A 248 23.73 -8.12 -3.62
N PRO A 249 24.82 -8.85 -3.31
CA PRO A 249 24.94 -10.26 -3.69
C PRO A 249 24.00 -11.17 -2.88
N SER A 250 23.56 -10.73 -1.70
CA SER A 250 22.68 -11.47 -0.80
C SER A 250 21.87 -10.53 0.07
N LEU A 251 20.88 -11.08 0.78
CA LEU A 251 20.15 -10.36 1.80
C LEU A 251 21.01 -10.12 3.05
N PHE A 252 20.66 -9.08 3.82
CA PHE A 252 21.32 -8.76 5.09
C PHE A 252 20.36 -8.96 6.26
N GLU A 253 20.73 -9.82 7.21
CA GLU A 253 19.92 -10.05 8.42
C GLU A 253 20.12 -9.00 9.52
N SER A 254 21.07 -8.08 9.36
CA SER A 254 21.33 -6.99 10.31
C SER A 254 21.58 -5.66 9.59
N PHE A 255 21.17 -4.56 10.23
CA PHE A 255 21.45 -3.22 9.74
C PHE A 255 22.96 -2.96 9.60
N GLU A 256 23.76 -3.43 10.55
CA GLU A 256 25.21 -3.22 10.56
C GLU A 256 25.91 -3.86 9.34
N ALA A 257 25.47 -5.05 8.93
CA ALA A 257 26.01 -5.71 7.74
C ALA A 257 25.64 -4.95 6.47
N TYR A 258 24.40 -4.45 6.39
CA TYR A 258 23.94 -3.61 5.28
C TYR A 258 24.71 -2.29 5.21
N ARG A 259 24.89 -1.60 6.35
CA ARG A 259 25.63 -0.34 6.45
C ARG A 259 27.06 -0.50 5.92
N LYS A 260 27.81 -1.50 6.39
CA LYS A 260 29.18 -1.77 5.92
C LYS A 260 29.26 -2.05 4.42
N TRP A 261 28.26 -2.75 3.87
CA TRP A 261 28.18 -2.99 2.44
C TRP A 261 27.87 -1.70 1.66
N SER A 262 26.91 -0.90 2.15
CA SER A 262 26.50 0.38 1.56
C SER A 262 27.67 1.38 1.54
N GLU A 263 28.44 1.50 2.62
CA GLU A 263 29.65 2.35 2.69
C GLU A 263 30.71 1.92 1.67
N ARG A 264 30.92 0.61 1.49
CA ARG A 264 31.85 0.10 0.47
C ARG A 264 31.37 0.36 -0.95
N ARG A 265 30.04 0.32 -1.18
CA ARG A 265 29.42 0.67 -2.47
C ARG A 265 29.56 2.16 -2.75
N ALA A 266 29.33 3.01 -1.75
CA ALA A 266 29.51 4.46 -1.84
C ALA A 266 30.91 4.83 -2.33
N GLY A 267 31.96 4.22 -1.76
CA GLY A 267 33.35 4.47 -2.18
C GLY A 267 33.72 3.96 -3.58
N LYS A 268 32.92 3.11 -4.22
CA LYS A 268 33.22 2.51 -5.54
C LYS A 268 32.31 2.98 -6.66
N GLN A 269 31.08 3.35 -6.36
CA GLN A 269 30.01 3.62 -7.33
C GLN A 269 29.41 5.03 -7.17
N ASN A 270 30.07 5.91 -6.41
CA ASN A 270 29.59 7.26 -6.11
C ASN A 270 28.18 7.27 -5.47
N ALA A 271 27.82 6.18 -4.78
CA ALA A 271 26.58 6.08 -4.01
C ALA A 271 26.67 6.87 -2.70
N ARG A 272 25.54 7.24 -2.11
CA ARG A 272 25.48 7.98 -0.84
C ARG A 272 25.68 7.05 0.36
N VAL A 273 26.28 7.60 1.42
CA VAL A 273 26.34 6.94 2.72
C VAL A 273 24.97 7.06 3.39
N LEU A 274 24.59 6.06 4.19
CA LEU A 274 23.35 6.07 4.96
C LEU A 274 23.39 7.19 6.01
N VAL A 275 22.74 8.30 5.71
CA VAL A 275 22.48 9.42 6.64
C VAL A 275 20.99 9.37 7.00
N PRO A 276 20.61 9.29 8.29
CA PRO A 276 19.21 9.13 8.70
C PRO A 276 18.25 10.14 8.07
N GLU A 277 18.68 11.39 7.94
CA GLU A 277 17.91 12.50 7.38
C GLU A 277 17.67 12.39 5.86
N GLU A 278 18.48 11.59 5.15
CA GLU A 278 18.41 11.37 3.71
C GLU A 278 18.02 9.92 3.34
N THR A 279 17.77 9.06 4.34
CA THR A 279 17.53 7.62 4.12
C THR A 279 16.04 7.28 4.14
N ILE A 280 15.53 6.72 3.05
CA ILE A 280 14.14 6.25 2.94
C ILE A 280 14.06 4.78 3.37
N GLY A 281 13.22 4.50 4.36
CA GLY A 281 12.87 3.12 4.71
C GLY A 281 11.79 2.59 3.78
N LEU A 282 12.06 1.50 3.06
CA LEU A 282 11.05 0.82 2.23
C LEU A 282 10.61 -0.47 2.92
N LEU A 283 9.31 -0.72 2.97
CA LEU A 283 8.77 -2.01 3.43
C LEU A 283 8.36 -2.85 2.23
N LEU A 284 9.07 -3.96 2.03
CA LEU A 284 8.91 -4.86 0.90
C LEU A 284 8.16 -6.12 1.30
N MET A 285 7.40 -6.67 0.36
CA MET A 285 6.77 -7.97 0.57
C MET A 285 7.77 -9.10 0.37
N ARG A 286 7.84 -9.99 1.37
CA ARG A 286 8.67 -11.21 1.31
C ARG A 286 8.40 -12.07 0.08
N PRO A 287 7.14 -12.38 -0.33
CA PRO A 287 6.87 -13.22 -1.49
C PRO A 287 7.54 -12.76 -2.80
N GLN A 288 7.58 -11.45 -3.07
CA GLN A 288 8.17 -10.88 -4.30
C GLN A 288 9.70 -10.98 -4.28
N ILE A 289 10.33 -10.82 -3.11
CA ILE A 289 11.78 -11.01 -2.97
C ILE A 289 12.15 -12.50 -3.10
N VAL A 290 11.37 -13.36 -2.45
CA VAL A 290 11.52 -14.82 -2.48
C VAL A 290 11.40 -15.33 -3.92
N SER A 291 10.35 -14.95 -4.65
CA SER A 291 10.07 -15.38 -6.03
C SER A 291 10.91 -14.64 -7.09
N LYS A 292 11.76 -13.68 -6.69
CA LYS A 292 12.56 -12.80 -7.57
C LYS A 292 11.74 -11.94 -8.55
N THR A 293 10.44 -11.75 -8.30
CA THR A 293 9.55 -10.88 -9.08
C THR A 293 9.64 -9.42 -8.63
N ARG A 294 10.86 -8.87 -8.60
CA ARG A 294 11.21 -7.64 -7.87
C ARG A 294 11.56 -6.42 -8.75
N LEU A 295 11.34 -6.50 -10.06
CA LEU A 295 11.74 -5.44 -11.00
C LEU A 295 11.12 -4.07 -10.67
N HIS A 296 9.85 -4.05 -10.30
CA HIS A 296 9.17 -2.84 -9.83
C HIS A 296 9.81 -2.23 -8.56
N TYR A 297 10.25 -3.06 -7.59
CA TYR A 297 11.02 -2.57 -6.43
C TYR A 297 12.38 -2.01 -6.85
N ASP A 298 13.08 -2.71 -7.74
CA ASP A 298 14.40 -2.29 -8.22
C ASP A 298 14.33 -0.93 -8.93
N GLY A 299 13.29 -0.72 -9.76
CA GLY A 299 13.06 0.55 -10.44
C GLY A 299 12.77 1.70 -9.47
N LEU A 300 11.97 1.48 -8.42
CA LEU A 300 11.71 2.50 -7.41
C LEU A 300 12.96 2.81 -6.57
N ILE A 301 13.69 1.78 -6.13
CA ILE A 301 14.97 1.94 -5.41
C ILE A 301 15.92 2.82 -6.22
N ARG A 302 16.10 2.49 -7.51
CA ARG A 302 16.96 3.26 -8.42
C ARG A 302 16.48 4.69 -8.61
N ALA A 303 15.17 4.92 -8.72
CA ALA A 303 14.62 6.26 -8.85
C ALA A 303 14.89 7.12 -7.60
N ILE A 304 14.77 6.53 -6.40
CA ILE A 304 15.09 7.20 -5.13
C ILE A 304 16.59 7.53 -5.06
N GLU A 305 17.45 6.59 -5.39
CA GLU A 305 18.91 6.80 -5.42
C GLU A 305 19.32 7.88 -6.44
N ALA A 306 18.67 7.92 -7.61
CA ALA A 306 18.91 8.93 -8.64
C ALA A 306 18.56 10.36 -8.19
N GLU A 307 17.62 10.51 -7.24
CA GLU A 307 17.29 11.81 -6.64
C GLU A 307 18.20 12.18 -5.45
N GLY A 308 19.28 11.41 -5.23
CA GLY A 308 20.31 11.68 -4.23
C GLY A 308 19.96 11.21 -2.81
N LEU A 309 18.95 10.36 -2.67
CA LEU A 309 18.54 9.79 -1.38
C LEU A 309 19.11 8.38 -1.20
N SER A 310 19.30 7.97 0.05
CA SER A 310 19.67 6.58 0.37
C SER A 310 18.43 5.74 0.67
N VAL A 311 18.54 4.41 0.58
CA VAL A 311 17.43 3.50 0.89
C VAL A 311 17.82 2.42 1.88
N VAL A 312 16.86 2.00 2.70
CA VAL A 312 16.91 0.75 3.49
C VAL A 312 15.67 -0.09 3.12
N PRO A 313 15.78 -0.99 2.12
CA PRO A 313 14.65 -1.81 1.69
C PRO A 313 14.48 -3.05 2.57
N ALA A 314 13.64 -2.93 3.61
CA ALA A 314 13.39 -3.96 4.59
C ALA A 314 12.25 -4.89 4.16
N ILE A 315 12.50 -6.20 4.21
CA ILE A 315 11.49 -7.23 4.01
C ILE A 315 10.62 -7.30 5.26
N SER A 316 9.30 -7.18 5.06
CA SER A 316 8.28 -7.32 6.10
C SER A 316 7.58 -8.67 6.04
N THR A 317 7.02 -9.09 7.17
CA THR A 317 6.25 -10.32 7.34
C THR A 317 4.80 -10.21 6.86
N LEU A 318 4.46 -9.15 6.13
CA LEU A 318 3.13 -8.81 5.60
C LEU A 318 2.11 -8.38 6.66
N MET A 319 2.06 -9.08 7.79
CA MET A 319 1.06 -8.89 8.85
C MET A 319 1.53 -7.97 9.97
N ASP A 320 2.83 -7.76 10.13
CA ASP A 320 3.34 -6.86 11.16
C ASP A 320 4.66 -6.25 10.69
N ASN A 321 4.62 -4.98 10.31
CA ASN A 321 5.78 -4.27 9.82
C ASN A 321 6.71 -3.81 10.94
N ARG A 322 6.28 -3.88 12.22
CA ARG A 322 7.06 -3.37 13.36
C ARG A 322 8.36 -4.12 13.54
N GLU A 323 8.37 -5.45 13.37
CA GLU A 323 9.61 -6.23 13.52
C GLU A 323 10.70 -5.76 12.54
N ALA A 324 10.34 -5.46 11.29
CA ALA A 324 11.26 -4.94 10.29
C ALA A 324 11.72 -3.51 10.67
N CYS A 325 10.79 -2.64 11.06
CA CYS A 325 11.08 -1.26 11.48
C CYS A 325 11.99 -1.22 12.72
N GLU A 326 11.66 -1.94 13.79
CA GLU A 326 12.47 -2.01 15.02
C GLU A 326 13.89 -2.50 14.77
N LYS A 327 14.04 -3.44 13.83
CA LYS A 327 15.33 -4.06 13.54
C LYS A 327 16.20 -3.20 12.63
N PHE A 328 15.60 -2.49 11.66
CA PHE A 328 16.35 -1.82 10.60
C PHE A 328 16.19 -0.30 10.58
N PHE A 329 15.06 0.23 11.03
CA PHE A 329 14.77 1.68 11.02
C PHE A 329 14.97 2.35 12.38
N VAL A 330 15.02 1.59 13.48
CA VAL A 330 15.12 2.14 14.84
C VAL A 330 16.49 1.86 15.45
N GLU A 331 17.19 2.91 15.88
CA GLU A 331 18.41 2.80 16.65
C GLU A 331 18.12 2.56 18.14
N LYS A 332 18.46 1.36 18.62
CA LYS A 332 18.35 1.04 20.04
C LYS A 332 19.58 1.61 20.75
N GLU A 333 19.40 2.57 21.65
CA GLU A 333 20.46 2.96 22.56
C GLU A 333 20.84 1.75 23.43
N GLU A 334 22.12 1.38 23.40
CA GLU A 334 22.65 0.48 24.43
C GLU A 334 22.58 1.21 25.76
N LYS A 335 21.73 0.74 26.69
CA LYS A 335 21.74 1.17 28.08
C LYS A 335 23.13 0.92 28.68
N ARG A 336 24.02 1.90 28.60
CA ARG A 336 25.29 1.93 29.33
C ARG A 336 24.98 2.13 30.82
N GLY A 337 24.96 1.03 31.57
CA GLY A 337 25.37 1.02 32.98
C GLY A 337 24.27 0.98 34.05
N LYS A 338 24.20 -0.19 34.71
CA LYS A 338 23.97 -0.44 36.15
C LYS A 338 22.77 0.21 36.87
N GLY A 339 21.85 -0.65 37.33
CA GLY A 339 21.33 -0.54 38.70
C GLY A 339 19.81 -0.69 38.87
N LYS A 340 19.43 -1.75 39.59
CA LYS A 340 18.13 -2.03 40.24
C LYS A 340 16.91 -2.31 39.34
N LYS A 341 16.57 -3.61 39.28
CA LYS A 341 15.19 -4.09 39.11
C LYS A 341 14.29 -3.39 40.13
N ARG A 342 13.43 -2.47 39.69
CA ARG A 342 12.20 -2.11 40.41
C ARG A 342 11.08 -2.98 39.87
N THR A 343 10.54 -3.82 40.73
CA THR A 343 9.25 -4.49 40.56
C THR A 343 8.16 -3.41 40.57
N ALA A 344 7.48 -3.18 39.44
CA ALA A 344 6.29 -2.34 39.39
C ALA A 344 5.06 -3.25 39.41
N LYS A 345 4.28 -3.11 40.49
CA LYS A 345 2.90 -3.57 40.62
C LYS A 345 2.04 -2.70 39.70
N ALA A 346 1.12 -3.32 38.97
CA ALA A 346 0.12 -2.61 38.19
C ALA A 346 -0.92 -2.01 39.16
N GLU A 347 -1.02 -0.68 39.17
CA GLU A 347 -2.21 0.03 39.63
C GLU A 347 -2.69 0.90 38.47
N ASP A 348 -3.99 0.79 38.25
CA ASP A 348 -4.81 1.33 37.17
C ASP A 348 -5.20 2.75 37.58
N ASP A 349 -4.60 3.76 36.95
CA ASP A 349 -5.07 5.14 37.04
C ASP A 349 -4.70 5.90 35.76
N GLY A 350 -5.72 6.52 35.15
CA GLY A 350 -5.60 7.25 33.89
C GLY A 350 -4.71 8.49 34.02
N GLY A 351 -3.60 8.50 33.29
CA GLY A 351 -2.76 9.68 33.11
C GLY A 351 -1.43 9.38 32.44
N SER A 352 -1.13 10.12 31.37
CA SER A 352 0.18 10.26 30.69
C SER A 352 0.63 9.12 29.76
N ILE A 353 0.33 9.31 28.47
CA ILE A 353 0.94 8.66 27.28
C ILE A 353 2.36 9.22 27.11
N ALA A 354 3.30 8.83 27.97
CA ALA A 354 4.69 9.28 27.89
C ALA A 354 5.66 8.20 28.38
N ASP A 355 5.57 7.00 27.79
CA ASP A 355 6.71 6.07 27.74
C ASP A 355 7.03 5.82 26.26
N GLY A 356 7.30 6.91 25.53
CA GLY A 356 7.74 6.87 24.13
C GLY A 356 9.16 6.29 24.02
N PHE A 357 9.42 5.59 22.93
CA PHE A 357 10.75 5.11 22.57
C PHE A 357 11.77 6.28 22.55
N THR A 358 12.78 6.29 23.43
CA THR A 358 13.97 7.16 23.31
C THR A 358 14.94 6.59 22.26
N SER A 359 14.47 6.36 21.04
CA SER A 359 15.27 5.78 19.96
C SER A 359 15.34 6.70 18.75
N HIS A 360 16.55 7.00 18.30
CA HIS A 360 16.77 7.73 17.07
C HIS A 360 16.31 6.89 15.86
N SER A 361 15.58 7.52 14.94
CA SER A 361 15.23 6.86 13.68
C SER A 361 16.42 6.90 12.74
N ARG A 362 16.67 5.79 12.05
CA ARG A 362 17.68 5.66 10.98
C ARG A 362 17.15 6.07 9.62
N VAL A 363 15.89 6.47 9.53
CA VAL A 363 15.22 6.83 8.29
C VAL A 363 14.50 8.16 8.44
N SER A 364 14.39 8.90 7.35
CA SER A 364 13.70 10.18 7.31
C SER A 364 12.20 10.01 7.09
N GLN A 365 11.82 8.96 6.35
CA GLN A 365 10.46 8.62 5.93
C GLN A 365 10.32 7.10 5.77
N ILE A 366 9.10 6.59 5.93
CA ILE A 366 8.75 5.19 5.65
C ILE A 366 7.80 5.15 4.45
N VAL A 367 8.12 4.31 3.47
CA VAL A 367 7.26 4.03 2.32
C VAL A 367 6.95 2.54 2.30
N SER A 368 5.69 2.21 2.54
CA SER A 368 5.18 0.86 2.43
C SER A 368 4.91 0.51 0.97
N LEU A 369 5.55 -0.56 0.50
CA LEU A 369 5.28 -1.18 -0.80
C LEU A 369 4.47 -2.47 -0.64
N THR A 370 3.87 -2.69 0.54
CA THR A 370 3.12 -3.91 0.84
C THR A 370 1.69 -3.86 0.32
N GLY A 371 1.10 -2.66 0.18
CA GLY A 371 -0.31 -2.51 -0.17
C GLY A 371 -1.27 -3.01 0.92
N PHE A 372 -0.82 -3.13 2.17
CA PHE A 372 -1.63 -3.58 3.30
C PHE A 372 -1.44 -2.67 4.53
N SER A 373 -2.27 -2.91 5.54
CA SER A 373 -2.15 -2.34 6.89
C SER A 373 -0.72 -2.41 7.42
N PHE A 374 -0.31 -1.40 8.20
CA PHE A 374 0.99 -1.39 8.85
C PHE A 374 1.08 -2.47 9.94
N VAL A 375 0.00 -2.68 10.69
CA VAL A 375 -0.17 -3.86 11.58
C VAL A 375 -1.49 -4.54 11.23
N GLY A 376 -1.42 -5.83 10.95
CA GLY A 376 -2.53 -6.66 10.53
C GLY A 376 -2.53 -6.99 9.03
N GLY A 377 -3.42 -7.90 8.65
CA GLY A 377 -3.66 -8.29 7.27
C GLY A 377 -4.92 -7.68 6.67
N PRO A 378 -5.22 -7.97 5.39
CA PRO A 378 -6.40 -7.41 4.72
C PRO A 378 -7.74 -7.75 5.39
N ALA A 379 -7.79 -8.82 6.21
CA ALA A 379 -8.99 -9.25 6.93
C ALA A 379 -9.00 -8.85 8.42
N MET A 380 -7.89 -8.37 8.98
CA MET A 380 -7.76 -7.95 10.38
C MET A 380 -6.69 -6.87 10.48
N ASN A 381 -7.08 -5.61 10.67
CA ASN A 381 -6.18 -4.48 10.91
C ASN A 381 -6.13 -4.12 12.40
N ASP A 382 -4.96 -3.75 12.91
CA ASP A 382 -4.77 -3.18 14.24
C ASP A 382 -4.18 -1.76 14.10
N SER A 383 -5.05 -0.84 13.66
CA SER A 383 -4.67 0.53 13.38
C SER A 383 -4.28 1.33 14.63
N VAL A 384 -4.72 0.90 15.82
CA VAL A 384 -4.30 1.50 17.09
C VAL A 384 -2.83 1.17 17.37
N ALA A 385 -2.45 -0.11 17.24
CA ALA A 385 -1.05 -0.50 17.38
C ALA A 385 -0.15 0.13 16.31
N ALA A 386 -0.66 0.27 15.08
CA ALA A 386 0.04 0.98 14.02
C ALA A 386 0.24 2.46 14.39
N ALA A 387 -0.82 3.16 14.80
CA ALA A 387 -0.77 4.56 15.18
C ALA A 387 0.21 4.82 16.32
N HIS A 388 0.19 4.01 17.38
CA HIS A 388 1.15 4.15 18.49
C HIS A 388 2.61 4.00 18.01
N PHE A 389 2.91 2.96 17.24
CA PHE A 389 4.27 2.73 16.75
C PHE A 389 4.76 3.84 15.81
N LEU A 390 3.91 4.27 14.88
CA LEU A 390 4.24 5.32 13.91
C LEU A 390 4.35 6.69 14.59
N HIS A 391 3.52 6.96 15.59
CA HIS A 391 3.61 8.17 16.41
C HIS A 391 4.94 8.25 17.16
N ASP A 392 5.34 7.17 17.82
CA ASP A 392 6.62 7.11 18.55
C ASP A 392 7.83 7.30 17.63
N LEU A 393 7.78 6.71 16.42
CA LEU A 393 8.86 6.84 15.44
C LEU A 393 8.90 8.25 14.82
N ASN A 394 7.76 8.92 14.74
CA ASN A 394 7.57 10.29 14.26
C ASN A 394 8.23 10.55 12.89
N ARG A 395 7.92 9.67 11.92
CA ARG A 395 8.36 9.77 10.52
C ARG A 395 7.15 9.71 9.59
N PRO A 396 7.12 10.52 8.50
CA PRO A 396 6.09 10.41 7.49
C PRO A 396 5.94 8.98 6.99
N PHE A 397 4.71 8.48 7.00
CA PHE A 397 4.35 7.12 6.56
C PHE A 397 3.49 7.20 5.30
N ARG A 398 3.99 6.60 4.21
CA ARG A 398 3.28 6.51 2.93
C ARG A 398 2.99 5.07 2.59
N SER A 399 1.89 4.83 1.90
CA SER A 399 1.56 3.54 1.32
C SER A 399 1.33 3.71 -0.17
N VAL A 400 2.21 3.12 -0.98
CA VAL A 400 2.17 3.24 -2.44
C VAL A 400 1.75 1.92 -3.07
N VAL A 401 1.22 2.01 -4.29
CA VAL A 401 0.40 0.98 -4.92
C VAL A 401 1.19 0.26 -6.00
N SER A 402 1.20 -1.07 -5.90
CA SER A 402 1.56 -1.96 -7.03
C SER A 402 0.28 -2.51 -7.65
N LEU A 403 0.18 -2.48 -8.97
CA LEU A 403 -0.94 -3.07 -9.70
C LEU A 403 -0.79 -4.59 -9.75
N ASP A 404 -1.22 -5.24 -8.67
CA ASP A 404 -1.08 -6.69 -8.48
C ASP A 404 -2.33 -7.47 -8.89
N VAL A 405 -3.51 -6.83 -8.86
CA VAL A 405 -4.81 -7.44 -9.21
C VAL A 405 -5.44 -6.82 -10.46
N GLN A 406 -4.70 -5.98 -11.17
CA GLN A 406 -5.05 -5.43 -12.48
C GLN A 406 -3.77 -5.22 -13.31
N THR A 407 -3.88 -5.29 -14.64
CA THR A 407 -2.72 -5.01 -15.50
C THR A 407 -2.44 -3.51 -15.59
N VAL A 408 -1.22 -3.16 -15.98
CA VAL A 408 -0.83 -1.77 -16.26
C VAL A 408 -1.74 -1.18 -17.35
N GLU A 409 -1.98 -1.92 -18.42
CA GLU A 409 -2.78 -1.51 -19.57
C GLU A 409 -4.25 -1.30 -19.19
N ALA A 410 -4.81 -2.19 -18.37
CA ALA A 410 -6.17 -2.04 -17.84
C ALA A 410 -6.29 -0.81 -16.94
N TRP A 411 -5.28 -0.55 -16.11
CA TRP A 411 -5.23 0.67 -15.29
C TRP A 411 -5.14 1.94 -16.14
N GLU A 412 -4.30 1.95 -17.18
CA GLU A 412 -4.14 3.09 -18.08
C GLU A 412 -5.46 3.44 -18.78
N GLN A 413 -6.17 2.44 -19.30
CA GLN A 413 -7.45 2.60 -20.00
C GLN A 413 -8.62 2.90 -19.06
N SER A 414 -8.49 2.61 -17.76
CA SER A 414 -9.56 2.82 -16.77
C SER A 414 -9.80 4.31 -16.47
N GLY A 415 -11.03 4.79 -16.66
CA GLY A 415 -11.44 6.13 -16.23
C GLY A 415 -11.52 6.30 -14.71
N THR A 416 -11.73 5.22 -13.95
CA THR A 416 -11.73 5.25 -12.47
C THR A 416 -10.32 5.14 -11.89
N GLY A 417 -9.41 4.47 -12.61
CA GLY A 417 -8.05 4.16 -12.15
C GLY A 417 -7.99 2.80 -11.49
N LEU A 418 -7.82 2.73 -10.17
CA LEU A 418 -7.79 1.44 -9.47
C LEU A 418 -9.14 0.74 -9.48
N ASN A 419 -9.15 -0.58 -9.64
CA ASN A 419 -10.34 -1.39 -9.43
C ASN A 419 -10.79 -1.34 -7.94
N PRO A 420 -12.09 -1.59 -7.64
CA PRO A 420 -12.62 -1.44 -6.29
C PRO A 420 -11.93 -2.32 -5.23
N VAL A 421 -11.52 -3.54 -5.61
CA VAL A 421 -10.84 -4.48 -4.71
C VAL A 421 -9.48 -3.92 -4.30
N GLN A 422 -8.70 -3.46 -5.27
CA GLN A 422 -7.38 -2.87 -5.03
C GLN A 422 -7.49 -1.55 -4.26
N ALA A 423 -8.49 -0.72 -4.59
CA ALA A 423 -8.75 0.52 -3.87
C ALA A 423 -9.09 0.27 -2.38
N GLY A 424 -9.92 -0.73 -2.10
CA GLY A 424 -10.25 -1.11 -0.72
C GLY A 424 -9.02 -1.60 0.05
N MET A 425 -8.23 -2.48 -0.56
CA MET A 425 -7.10 -3.13 0.10
C MET A 425 -5.88 -2.21 0.25
N GLN A 426 -5.47 -1.53 -0.82
CA GLN A 426 -4.20 -0.79 -0.87
C GLN A 426 -4.33 0.70 -0.56
N ILE A 427 -5.56 1.24 -0.51
CA ILE A 427 -5.80 2.67 -0.22
C ILE A 427 -6.58 2.83 1.08
N ALA A 428 -7.81 2.32 1.14
CA ALA A 428 -8.70 2.61 2.27
C ALA A 428 -8.17 2.06 3.60
N ILE A 429 -7.61 0.85 3.62
CA ILE A 429 -7.04 0.26 4.84
C ILE A 429 -5.81 1.06 5.31
N PRO A 430 -4.76 1.29 4.48
CA PRO A 430 -3.62 2.10 4.92
C PRO A 430 -3.98 3.53 5.33
N GLU A 431 -5.01 4.14 4.74
CA GLU A 431 -5.47 5.46 5.15
C GLU A 431 -5.93 5.51 6.61
N ILE A 432 -6.47 4.41 7.15
CA ILE A 432 -6.87 4.26 8.57
C ILE A 432 -5.62 4.24 9.48
N ASP A 433 -4.50 3.70 9.00
CA ASP A 433 -3.21 3.72 9.71
C ASP A 433 -2.49 5.07 9.62
N GLY A 434 -3.10 6.06 8.96
CA GLY A 434 -2.51 7.38 8.73
C GLY A 434 -1.61 7.46 7.49
N ALA A 435 -1.61 6.45 6.61
CA ALA A 435 -0.83 6.51 5.37
C ALA A 435 -1.33 7.62 4.44
N THR A 436 -0.37 8.28 3.79
CA THR A 436 -0.62 9.31 2.77
C THR A 436 -0.05 8.90 1.42
N GLU A 437 -0.38 9.70 0.40
CA GLU A 437 0.14 9.61 -0.98
C GLU A 437 0.02 8.23 -1.63
N PRO A 438 -1.21 7.77 -1.96
CA PRO A 438 -1.48 6.49 -2.61
C PRO A 438 -1.02 6.45 -4.07
N PHE A 439 0.29 6.49 -4.27
CA PHE A 439 0.94 6.67 -5.57
C PHE A 439 1.13 5.31 -6.26
N VAL A 440 0.76 5.19 -7.54
CA VAL A 440 1.05 3.96 -8.32
C VAL A 440 2.50 4.02 -8.79
N TYR A 441 3.31 2.98 -8.55
CA TYR A 441 4.73 2.97 -8.95
C TYR A 441 5.12 1.78 -9.86
N GLY A 442 4.31 0.73 -9.92
CA GLY A 442 4.62 -0.47 -10.67
C GLY A 442 3.40 -1.36 -10.82
N GLY A 443 3.51 -2.39 -11.65
CA GLY A 443 2.38 -3.28 -11.93
C GLY A 443 2.71 -4.43 -12.84
N MET A 444 1.81 -5.41 -12.91
CA MET A 444 1.90 -6.52 -13.88
C MET A 444 1.52 -6.03 -15.29
N PRO A 445 2.38 -6.14 -16.31
CA PRO A 445 1.97 -5.86 -17.67
C PRO A 445 1.09 -7.00 -18.21
N GLU A 446 0.30 -6.75 -19.23
CA GLU A 446 -0.54 -7.75 -19.88
C GLU A 446 0.30 -8.89 -20.46
N GLY A 447 -0.05 -10.14 -20.14
CA GLY A 447 0.77 -11.32 -20.48
C GLY A 447 2.12 -11.40 -19.76
N GLY A 448 2.40 -10.46 -18.85
CA GLY A 448 3.61 -10.38 -18.05
C GLY A 448 3.74 -11.53 -17.06
N VAL A 449 4.98 -11.84 -16.70
CA VAL A 449 5.31 -12.88 -15.70
C VAL A 449 5.81 -12.30 -14.37
N ALA A 450 6.10 -10.99 -14.32
CA ALA A 450 6.53 -10.28 -13.13
C ALA A 450 6.13 -8.79 -13.20
N PRO A 451 5.91 -8.12 -12.06
CA PRO A 451 5.58 -6.71 -12.04
C PRO A 451 6.79 -5.85 -12.40
N VAL A 452 6.57 -4.87 -13.27
CA VAL A 452 7.57 -3.94 -13.83
C VAL A 452 7.40 -2.54 -13.23
N PRO A 453 8.48 -1.73 -13.15
CA PRO A 453 8.36 -0.36 -12.69
C PRO A 453 7.71 0.54 -13.74
N LEU A 454 6.86 1.46 -13.30
CA LEU A 454 6.38 2.56 -14.13
C LEU A 454 7.36 3.73 -13.98
N GLU A 455 8.30 3.88 -14.92
CA GLU A 455 9.46 4.76 -14.75
C GLU A 455 9.12 6.21 -14.39
N ASP A 456 8.20 6.84 -15.12
CA ASP A 456 7.75 8.21 -14.84
C ASP A 456 7.21 8.33 -13.41
N ARG A 457 6.43 7.33 -12.97
CA ARG A 457 5.84 7.33 -11.65
C ARG A 457 6.87 7.12 -10.55
N CYS A 458 7.80 6.18 -10.71
CA CYS A 458 8.91 6.00 -9.80
C CYS A 458 9.73 7.28 -9.63
N ARG A 459 10.04 7.97 -10.75
CA ARG A 459 10.78 9.25 -10.72
C ARG A 459 10.00 10.35 -9.99
N ARG A 460 8.71 10.51 -10.30
CA ARG A 460 7.86 11.52 -9.64
C ARG A 460 7.73 11.27 -8.15
N LEU A 461 7.49 10.02 -7.73
CA LEU A 461 7.47 9.65 -6.32
C LEU A 461 8.81 9.95 -5.63
N ALA A 462 9.94 9.57 -6.23
CA ALA A 462 11.26 9.86 -5.68
C ALA A 462 11.51 11.37 -5.48
N ARG A 463 11.11 12.20 -6.43
CA ARG A 463 11.22 13.66 -6.31
C ARG A 463 10.34 14.24 -5.21
N ARG A 464 9.12 13.71 -5.05
CA ARG A 464 8.22 14.06 -3.93
C ARG A 464 8.85 13.69 -2.59
N LEU A 465 9.40 12.49 -2.46
CA LEU A 465 10.13 12.07 -1.25
C LEU A 465 11.30 13.01 -0.95
N ARG A 466 12.06 13.44 -1.97
CA ARG A 466 13.14 14.42 -1.80
C ARG A 466 12.63 15.76 -1.30
N ARG A 467 11.51 16.27 -1.83
CA ARG A 467 10.90 17.53 -1.38
C ARG A 467 10.47 17.46 0.09
N TRP A 468 9.87 16.35 0.51
CA TRP A 468 9.55 16.11 1.92
C TRP A 468 10.79 16.03 2.82
N ASN A 469 11.90 15.43 2.36
CA ASN A 469 13.17 15.46 3.09
C ASN A 469 13.69 16.90 3.24
N ARG A 470 13.62 17.71 2.18
CA ARG A 470 14.00 19.13 2.26
C ARG A 470 13.15 19.86 3.29
N LEU A 471 11.83 19.68 3.29
CA LEU A 471 10.92 20.31 4.24
C LEU A 471 11.28 19.99 5.70
N ARG A 472 11.77 18.77 5.97
CA ARG A 472 12.21 18.34 7.29
C ARG A 472 13.56 18.91 7.72
N ASN A 473 14.52 18.97 6.79
CA ASN A 473 15.93 19.14 7.12
C ASN A 473 16.47 20.54 6.86
N ALA A 474 15.83 21.33 5.98
CA ALA A 474 16.29 22.67 5.68
C ALA A 474 16.04 23.63 6.87
N PRO A 475 16.86 24.67 7.05
CA PRO A 475 16.59 25.72 8.02
C PRO A 475 15.21 26.34 7.76
N ARG A 476 14.40 26.52 8.81
CA ARG A 476 13.04 27.07 8.70
C ARG A 476 13.00 28.45 8.03
N SER A 477 14.03 29.26 8.24
CA SER A 477 14.19 30.58 7.62
C SER A 477 14.35 30.52 6.09
N GLU A 478 14.82 29.40 5.53
CA GLU A 478 15.01 29.24 4.08
C GLU A 478 13.80 28.63 3.38
N LEU A 479 12.85 28.07 4.12
CA LEU A 479 11.69 27.38 3.57
C LEU A 479 10.68 28.36 2.99
N ARG A 480 10.22 28.07 1.77
CA ARG A 480 9.19 28.85 1.06
C ARG A 480 7.86 28.13 1.10
N LEU A 481 6.85 28.76 1.71
CA LEU A 481 5.53 28.15 1.87
C LEU A 481 4.50 28.91 1.05
N SER A 482 3.59 28.18 0.40
CA SER A 482 2.41 28.78 -0.23
C SER A 482 1.18 28.46 0.61
N LEU A 483 0.43 29.47 1.05
CA LEU A 483 -0.89 29.32 1.64
C LEU A 483 -1.92 29.69 0.56
N LEU A 484 -2.79 28.76 0.17
CA LEU A 484 -3.81 29.00 -0.84
C LEU A 484 -5.20 29.09 -0.20
N ALA A 485 -5.85 30.25 -0.38
CA ALA A 485 -7.23 30.48 0.00
C ALA A 485 -8.19 30.25 -1.17
N PHE A 486 -9.41 29.81 -0.87
CA PHE A 486 -10.46 29.53 -1.85
C PHE A 486 -11.57 30.58 -1.84
N CYS A 487 -12.40 30.48 -2.87
CA CYS A 487 -13.74 31.08 -2.90
C CYS A 487 -14.76 29.95 -2.81
N PHE A 488 -15.46 29.83 -1.69
CA PHE A 488 -16.57 28.87 -1.55
C PHE A 488 -17.90 29.57 -1.22
N PRO A 489 -19.02 29.25 -1.90
CA PRO A 489 -19.14 28.31 -3.04
C PRO A 489 -18.37 28.76 -4.29
N PRO A 490 -17.88 27.85 -5.14
CA PRO A 490 -17.13 28.23 -6.33
C PRO A 490 -17.97 29.13 -7.24
N ASN A 491 -17.34 30.17 -7.80
CA ASN A 491 -17.96 31.21 -8.64
C ASN A 491 -19.02 32.11 -7.96
N LYS A 492 -19.35 31.90 -6.68
CA LYS A 492 -20.40 32.65 -5.96
C LYS A 492 -20.00 33.17 -4.58
N GLY A 493 -19.01 32.54 -3.95
CA GLY A 493 -18.50 32.89 -2.63
C GLY A 493 -17.45 33.98 -2.68
N ASN A 494 -17.19 34.57 -1.52
CA ASN A 494 -16.12 35.54 -1.36
C ASN A 494 -14.77 34.83 -1.18
N ILE A 495 -13.69 35.47 -1.64
CA ILE A 495 -12.32 35.01 -1.34
C ILE A 495 -12.14 34.96 0.18
N GLY A 496 -11.62 33.85 0.68
CA GLY A 496 -11.44 33.63 2.11
C GLY A 496 -12.70 33.15 2.82
N THR A 497 -13.64 32.54 2.10
CA THR A 497 -14.75 31.78 2.67
C THR A 497 -14.50 30.29 2.47
N ALA A 498 -14.51 29.53 3.57
CA ALA A 498 -14.42 28.07 3.59
C ALA A 498 -15.50 27.53 4.54
N ALA A 499 -15.87 26.25 4.41
CA ALA A 499 -16.93 25.70 5.24
C ALA A 499 -16.55 25.81 6.72
N ASP A 500 -17.34 26.55 7.49
CA ASP A 500 -17.23 26.64 8.93
C ASP A 500 -15.84 27.10 9.44
N LEU A 501 -15.08 27.84 8.62
CA LEU A 501 -13.75 28.35 8.96
C LEU A 501 -13.63 29.83 8.62
N ASP A 502 -13.21 30.62 9.60
CA ASP A 502 -12.82 32.02 9.38
C ASP A 502 -11.38 32.07 8.83
N VAL A 503 -11.25 32.18 7.50
CA VAL A 503 -9.97 31.97 6.80
C VAL A 503 -8.94 33.03 7.17
N PHE A 504 -9.29 34.32 7.21
CA PHE A 504 -8.31 35.39 7.44
C PHE A 504 -7.71 35.35 8.85
N PRO A 505 -8.49 35.23 9.95
CA PRO A 505 -7.94 35.03 11.28
C PRO A 505 -7.15 33.73 11.41
N SER A 506 -7.61 32.63 10.79
CA SER A 506 -6.89 31.35 10.83
C SER A 506 -5.53 31.43 10.12
N VAL A 507 -5.48 32.06 8.94
CA VAL A 507 -4.22 32.31 8.22
C VAL A 507 -3.34 33.26 9.01
N TRP A 508 -3.88 34.35 9.57
CA TRP A 508 -3.11 35.30 10.37
C TRP A 508 -2.46 34.64 11.59
N GLU A 509 -3.19 33.80 12.33
CA GLU A 509 -2.64 33.04 13.46
C GLU A 509 -1.60 32.01 13.00
N THR A 510 -1.82 31.38 11.84
CA THR A 510 -0.82 30.49 11.21
C THR A 510 0.48 31.25 10.90
N LEU A 511 0.38 32.46 10.33
CA LEU A 511 1.55 33.30 10.02
C LEU A 511 2.30 33.69 11.30
N ARG A 512 1.57 34.08 12.36
CA ARG A 512 2.16 34.34 13.69
C ARG A 512 2.92 33.15 14.24
N ARG A 513 2.32 31.96 14.15
CA ARG A 513 2.95 30.73 14.63
C ARG A 513 4.19 30.39 13.82
N LEU A 514 4.14 30.50 12.49
CA LEU A 514 5.28 30.32 11.61
C LEU A 514 6.43 31.28 11.97
N GLN A 515 6.12 32.56 12.22
CA GLN A 515 7.13 33.54 12.66
C GLN A 515 7.80 33.12 13.97
N ALA A 516 6.99 32.74 14.98
CA ALA A 516 7.48 32.29 16.28
C ALA A 516 8.32 31.00 16.18
N ASP A 517 8.01 30.12 15.23
CA ASP A 517 8.75 28.89 14.95
C ASP A 517 10.03 29.13 14.12
N GLY A 518 10.33 30.36 13.70
CA GLY A 518 11.58 30.76 13.04
C GLY A 518 11.53 30.77 11.51
N TYR A 519 10.34 30.75 10.91
CA TYR A 519 10.17 30.98 9.47
C TYR A 519 10.30 32.47 9.15
N THR A 520 10.86 32.79 7.97
CA THR A 520 10.92 34.17 7.48
C THR A 520 9.56 34.59 6.94
N VAL A 521 8.78 35.31 7.75
CA VAL A 521 7.44 35.78 7.40
C VAL A 521 7.18 37.17 7.94
N GLU A 522 6.54 37.99 7.11
CA GLU A 522 6.06 39.32 7.48
C GLU A 522 4.59 39.20 7.89
N VAL A 523 4.32 39.34 9.19
CA VAL A 523 2.96 39.18 9.72
C VAL A 523 2.27 40.55 9.76
N PRO A 524 1.13 40.77 9.08
CA PRO A 524 0.39 42.01 9.20
C PRO A 524 -0.15 42.24 10.62
N ASP A 525 -0.46 43.49 10.98
CA ASP A 525 -0.87 43.85 12.34
C ASP A 525 -2.18 43.19 12.79
N SER A 526 -3.10 42.92 11.85
CA SER A 526 -4.38 42.25 12.14
C SER A 526 -4.89 41.43 10.95
N PRO A 527 -5.86 40.51 11.18
CA PRO A 527 -6.54 39.78 10.10
C PRO A 527 -7.22 40.69 9.07
N GLU A 528 -7.74 41.85 9.50
CA GLU A 528 -8.38 42.84 8.64
C GLU A 528 -7.37 43.52 7.71
N VAL A 529 -6.17 43.83 8.22
CA VAL A 529 -5.06 44.36 7.40
C VAL A 529 -4.64 43.31 6.37
N LEU A 530 -4.47 42.05 6.78
CA LEU A 530 -4.17 40.94 5.88
C LEU A 530 -5.22 40.82 4.76
N ARG A 531 -6.50 40.90 5.11
CA ARG A 531 -7.62 40.90 4.16
C ARG A 531 -7.56 42.09 3.20
N GLY A 532 -7.31 43.29 3.71
CA GLY A 532 -7.17 44.51 2.90
C GLY A 532 -6.02 44.43 1.90
N MET A 533 -4.87 43.89 2.33
CA MET A 533 -3.71 43.64 1.46
C MET A 533 -4.03 42.65 0.35
N LEU A 534 -4.74 41.57 0.65
CA LEU A 534 -5.07 40.54 -0.34
C LEU A 534 -6.14 40.98 -1.32
N LEU A 535 -7.26 41.54 -0.86
CA LEU A 535 -8.42 41.84 -1.72
C LEU A 535 -8.33 43.21 -2.41
N GLY A 536 -7.68 44.18 -1.78
CA GLY A 536 -7.40 45.49 -2.35
C GLY A 536 -6.07 45.47 -3.10
N GLY A 537 -5.07 46.13 -2.52
CA GLY A 537 -3.75 46.26 -3.12
C GLY A 537 -3.82 46.89 -4.51
N ASN A 538 -3.36 46.16 -5.53
CA ASN A 538 -3.38 46.59 -6.92
C ASN A 538 -4.50 45.94 -7.77
N SER A 539 -5.51 45.33 -7.15
CA SER A 539 -6.56 44.57 -7.85
C SER A 539 -7.30 45.40 -8.91
N GLU A 540 -7.73 46.61 -8.57
CA GLU A 540 -8.43 47.53 -9.48
C GLU A 540 -7.59 47.90 -10.72
N ARG A 541 -6.27 48.07 -10.54
CA ARG A 541 -5.35 48.41 -11.64
C ARG A 541 -5.34 47.35 -12.74
N TYR A 542 -5.55 46.09 -12.37
CA TYR A 542 -5.49 44.94 -13.27
C TYR A 542 -6.86 44.33 -13.56
N GLY A 543 -7.95 44.90 -13.04
CA GLY A 543 -9.28 44.32 -13.12
C GLY A 543 -9.35 42.91 -12.49
N ALA A 544 -8.52 42.65 -11.48
CA ALA A 544 -8.44 41.37 -10.80
C ALA A 544 -9.34 41.35 -9.56
N THR A 545 -9.67 40.16 -9.08
CA THR A 545 -10.48 39.96 -7.86
C THR A 545 -9.70 40.16 -6.56
N ALA A 546 -8.37 40.09 -6.63
CA ALA A 546 -7.43 40.25 -5.54
C ALA A 546 -6.11 40.85 -6.06
N ASN A 547 -5.24 41.25 -5.15
CA ASN A 547 -3.91 41.77 -5.45
C ASN A 547 -3.15 40.80 -6.35
N VAL A 548 -2.50 41.34 -7.37
CA VAL A 548 -1.62 40.60 -8.28
C VAL A 548 -0.20 40.62 -7.74
N ALA A 549 0.29 39.46 -7.30
CA ALA A 549 1.66 39.28 -6.84
C ALA A 549 2.65 39.10 -7.99
N PHE A 550 2.22 38.45 -9.07
CA PHE A 550 3.07 38.17 -10.21
C PHE A 550 2.27 38.19 -11.51
N ARG A 551 2.88 38.74 -12.56
CA ARG A 551 2.38 38.71 -13.93
C ARG A 551 3.29 37.79 -14.71
N MET A 552 2.77 36.65 -15.17
CA MET A 552 3.51 35.67 -15.93
C MET A 552 3.27 35.93 -17.43
N PRO A 553 4.29 36.37 -18.18
CA PRO A 553 4.17 36.50 -19.62
C PRO A 553 3.78 35.17 -20.27
N ALA A 554 2.94 35.22 -21.30
CA ALA A 554 2.46 34.01 -21.97
C ALA A 554 3.61 33.13 -22.51
N ASP A 555 4.70 33.73 -22.97
CA ASP A 555 5.87 32.99 -23.47
C ASP A 555 6.66 32.30 -22.34
N GLU A 556 6.72 32.92 -21.17
CA GLU A 556 7.29 32.28 -19.99
C GLU A 556 6.41 31.10 -19.54
N TYR A 557 5.10 31.28 -19.51
CA TYR A 557 4.15 30.22 -19.22
C TYR A 557 4.29 29.04 -20.18
N ARG A 558 4.33 29.28 -21.51
CA ARG A 558 4.55 28.25 -22.54
C ARG A 558 5.86 27.49 -22.34
N ARG A 559 6.93 28.19 -21.93
CA ARG A 559 8.24 27.58 -21.69
C ARG A 559 8.25 26.71 -20.43
N LEU A 560 7.54 27.11 -19.37
CA LEU A 560 7.58 26.45 -18.07
C LEU A 560 6.51 25.35 -17.92
N CYS A 561 5.37 25.47 -18.59
CA CYS A 561 4.27 24.52 -18.52
C CYS A 561 4.35 23.51 -19.68
N PRO A 562 4.60 22.22 -19.43
CA PRO A 562 4.72 21.23 -20.50
C PRO A 562 3.36 20.81 -21.10
N TYR A 563 2.24 21.23 -20.51
CA TYR A 563 0.89 20.78 -20.90
C TYR A 563 0.08 21.87 -21.63
N VAL A 564 0.72 22.95 -22.08
CA VAL A 564 0.00 24.09 -22.68
C VAL A 564 -0.81 23.68 -23.91
N ASP A 565 -0.28 22.82 -24.77
CA ASP A 565 -0.96 22.37 -25.98
C ASP A 565 -2.30 21.65 -25.69
N GLU A 566 -2.38 20.91 -24.57
CA GLU A 566 -3.63 20.27 -24.15
C GLU A 566 -4.64 21.31 -23.64
N ILE A 567 -4.17 22.36 -22.96
CA ILE A 567 -5.02 23.44 -22.44
C ILE A 567 -5.50 24.33 -23.59
N GLU A 568 -4.65 24.64 -24.57
CA GLU A 568 -5.01 25.52 -25.69
C GLU A 568 -6.10 24.92 -26.60
N LYS A 569 -6.20 23.59 -26.65
CA LYS A 569 -7.29 22.90 -27.37
C LYS A 569 -8.68 23.20 -26.79
N GLU A 570 -8.76 23.51 -25.50
CA GLU A 570 -10.02 23.77 -24.81
C GLU A 570 -10.25 25.25 -24.54
N TRP A 571 -9.20 25.98 -24.17
CA TRP A 571 -9.29 27.37 -23.70
C TRP A 571 -8.74 28.40 -24.69
N GLY A 572 -8.32 27.97 -25.88
CA GLY A 572 -7.67 28.82 -26.89
C GLY A 572 -6.24 29.16 -26.50
N SER A 573 -5.57 30.03 -27.25
CA SER A 573 -4.15 30.34 -27.00
C SER A 573 -3.92 31.07 -25.66
N ALA A 574 -2.81 30.74 -24.98
CA ALA A 574 -2.40 31.49 -23.79
C ALA A 574 -2.18 32.99 -24.10
N PRO A 575 -2.55 33.92 -23.20
CA PRO A 575 -2.96 33.72 -21.80
C PRO A 575 -4.45 33.40 -21.59
N GLY A 576 -5.26 33.27 -22.65
CA GLY A 576 -6.71 33.15 -22.53
C GLY A 576 -7.38 34.43 -22.00
N GLN A 577 -8.58 34.30 -21.44
CA GLN A 577 -9.39 35.43 -20.92
C GLN A 577 -9.53 35.44 -19.39
N ILE A 578 -9.31 34.31 -18.72
CA ILE A 578 -9.51 34.17 -17.28
C ILE A 578 -8.18 34.42 -16.57
N ASN A 579 -8.17 35.34 -15.60
CA ASN A 579 -6.98 35.81 -14.89
C ASN A 579 -5.88 36.27 -15.86
N SER A 580 -6.24 37.12 -16.81
CA SER A 580 -5.30 37.66 -17.80
C SER A 580 -5.43 39.17 -17.92
N PHE A 581 -4.31 39.88 -18.08
CA PHE A 581 -4.30 41.32 -18.35
C PHE A 581 -3.08 41.69 -19.18
N GLY A 582 -3.29 42.45 -20.27
CA GLY A 582 -2.20 42.99 -21.08
C GLY A 582 -1.27 41.93 -21.68
N GLY A 583 -1.77 40.73 -22.00
CA GLY A 583 -0.99 39.62 -22.55
C GLY A 583 -0.36 38.68 -21.52
N ASP A 584 -0.49 38.99 -20.22
CA ASP A 584 0.07 38.19 -19.14
C ASP A 584 -1.02 37.42 -18.37
N LEU A 585 -0.62 36.31 -17.76
CA LEU A 585 -1.39 35.56 -16.77
C LEU A 585 -1.17 36.17 -15.38
N LEU A 586 -2.25 36.42 -14.66
CA LEU A 586 -2.26 37.05 -13.34
C LEU A 586 -2.23 36.00 -12.24
N ILE A 587 -1.16 36.03 -11.45
CA ILE A 587 -1.06 35.25 -10.21
C ILE A 587 -1.50 36.15 -9.06
N GLN A 588 -2.71 35.88 -8.56
CA GLN A 588 -3.33 36.66 -7.50
C GLN A 588 -2.87 36.17 -6.12
N GLY A 589 -2.41 37.09 -5.28
CA GLY A 589 -1.88 36.83 -3.96
C GLY A 589 -1.03 38.00 -3.43
N ILE A 590 -0.40 37.78 -2.28
CA ILE A 590 0.58 38.69 -1.67
C ILE A 590 1.80 37.91 -1.19
N MET A 591 2.96 38.55 -1.18
CA MET A 591 4.20 38.00 -0.62
C MET A 591 4.42 38.55 0.78
N LEU A 592 4.73 37.67 1.72
CA LEU A 592 4.93 37.96 3.14
C LEU A 592 6.26 37.31 3.59
N GLY A 593 7.39 37.89 3.19
CA GLY A 593 8.70 37.25 3.34
C GLY A 593 8.85 36.02 2.43
N ASN A 594 9.08 34.84 3.02
CA ASN A 594 9.14 33.55 2.31
C ASN A 594 7.78 32.84 2.25
N VAL A 595 6.69 33.49 2.69
CA VAL A 595 5.34 32.95 2.60
C VAL A 595 4.55 33.67 1.51
N PHE A 596 4.02 32.92 0.56
CA PHE A 596 3.08 33.42 -0.45
C PHE A 596 1.65 33.10 -0.03
N LEU A 597 0.82 34.12 0.18
CA LEU A 597 -0.62 33.94 0.36
C LEU A 597 -1.31 34.16 -0.98
N GLY A 598 -1.71 33.07 -1.63
CA GLY A 598 -2.34 33.07 -2.95
C GLY A 598 -3.84 32.84 -2.90
N VAL A 599 -4.52 33.27 -3.97
CA VAL A 599 -5.92 32.92 -4.23
C VAL A 599 -5.96 31.86 -5.31
N GLN A 600 -6.56 30.71 -5.02
CA GLN A 600 -6.77 29.68 -6.03
C GLN A 600 -7.81 30.19 -7.05
N PRO A 601 -7.51 30.15 -8.36
CA PRO A 601 -8.48 30.49 -9.38
C PRO A 601 -9.69 29.56 -9.34
N THR A 602 -10.81 30.02 -9.89
CA THR A 602 -11.99 29.18 -10.04
C THR A 602 -11.75 28.09 -11.09
N PHE A 603 -12.68 27.15 -11.22
CA PHE A 603 -12.58 26.07 -12.20
C PHE A 603 -12.61 26.56 -13.66
N GLY A 604 -13.17 27.74 -13.93
CA GLY A 604 -13.54 28.19 -15.28
C GLY A 604 -14.82 27.56 -15.85
N TYR A 605 -15.30 26.46 -15.25
CA TYR A 605 -16.60 25.85 -15.59
C TYR A 605 -17.70 26.34 -14.64
N GLU A 606 -18.91 26.54 -15.18
CA GLU A 606 -20.10 26.86 -14.39
C GLU A 606 -20.82 25.58 -13.92
N GLY A 607 -21.30 25.57 -12.67
CA GLY A 607 -22.12 24.49 -12.11
C GLY A 607 -21.50 23.76 -10.92
N ASP A 608 -21.95 22.53 -10.67
CA ASP A 608 -21.52 21.68 -9.55
C ASP A 608 -20.12 21.08 -9.81
N PRO A 609 -19.10 21.38 -8.97
CA PRO A 609 -17.75 20.82 -9.09
C PRO A 609 -17.70 19.30 -9.10
N MET A 610 -18.65 18.62 -8.44
CA MET A 610 -18.69 17.15 -8.40
C MET A 610 -18.91 16.55 -9.79
N ARG A 611 -19.48 17.31 -10.75
CA ARG A 611 -19.57 16.87 -12.15
C ARG A 611 -18.21 16.73 -12.81
N LEU A 612 -17.22 17.53 -12.41
CA LEU A 612 -15.85 17.45 -12.96
C LEU A 612 -15.15 16.14 -12.56
N LEU A 613 -15.48 15.57 -11.40
CA LEU A 613 -14.98 14.24 -11.00
C LEU A 613 -15.42 13.12 -11.94
N MET A 614 -16.58 13.29 -12.58
CA MET A 614 -17.14 12.33 -13.54
C MET A 614 -16.84 12.72 -15.00
N ALA A 615 -16.24 13.88 -15.22
CA ALA A 615 -15.91 14.35 -16.55
C ALA A 615 -14.77 13.48 -17.13
N ARG A 616 -15.00 12.93 -18.33
CA ARG A 616 -14.02 12.13 -19.06
C ARG A 616 -12.98 12.99 -19.80
N SER A 617 -13.28 14.26 -19.96
CA SER A 617 -12.47 15.26 -20.65
C SER A 617 -12.63 16.60 -19.95
N GLY A 618 -11.68 17.50 -20.18
CA GLY A 618 -11.61 18.80 -19.55
C GLY A 618 -10.19 19.09 -19.10
N ALA A 619 -9.79 20.35 -19.17
CA ALA A 619 -8.49 20.86 -18.79
C ALA A 619 -8.68 22.09 -17.89
N PRO A 620 -7.77 22.34 -16.94
CA PRO A 620 -7.76 23.61 -16.21
C PRO A 620 -7.52 24.75 -17.20
N HIS A 621 -8.17 25.90 -17.01
CA HIS A 621 -7.84 27.10 -17.79
C HIS A 621 -6.41 27.59 -17.49
N HIS A 622 -5.86 28.42 -18.38
CA HIS A 622 -4.46 28.87 -18.28
C HIS A 622 -4.11 29.50 -16.93
N GLY A 623 -4.94 30.41 -16.41
CA GLY A 623 -4.75 31.04 -15.10
C GLY A 623 -4.62 30.03 -13.94
N PHE A 624 -5.39 28.93 -13.98
CA PHE A 624 -5.30 27.88 -12.97
C PHE A 624 -3.97 27.14 -13.05
N MET A 625 -3.56 26.71 -14.24
CA MET A 625 -2.27 26.04 -14.45
C MET A 625 -1.08 26.98 -14.18
N ALA A 626 -1.23 28.27 -14.48
CA ALA A 626 -0.19 29.28 -14.25
C ALA A 626 0.10 29.48 -12.77
N LEU A 627 -0.91 29.45 -11.88
CA LEU A 627 -0.69 29.47 -10.44
C LEU A 627 0.25 28.34 -10.02
N TYR A 628 -0.07 27.10 -10.37
CA TYR A 628 0.75 25.95 -9.96
C TYR A 628 2.13 25.93 -10.62
N THR A 629 2.23 26.39 -11.87
CA THR A 629 3.52 26.59 -12.56
C THR A 629 4.38 27.63 -11.85
N TYR A 630 3.76 28.74 -11.42
CA TYR A 630 4.42 29.79 -10.64
C TYR A 630 4.92 29.23 -9.30
N LEU A 631 4.07 28.53 -8.55
CA LEU A 631 4.43 27.95 -7.26
C LEU A 631 5.64 27.02 -7.39
N GLU A 632 5.64 26.13 -8.38
CA GLU A 632 6.70 25.13 -8.52
C GLU A 632 8.00 25.71 -9.11
N LYS A 633 7.91 26.51 -10.18
CA LYS A 633 9.07 26.88 -11.01
C LYS A 633 9.61 28.28 -10.75
N VAL A 634 8.74 29.23 -10.39
CA VAL A 634 9.09 30.65 -10.22
C VAL A 634 9.29 30.98 -8.75
N PHE A 635 8.25 30.83 -7.93
CA PHE A 635 8.32 31.00 -6.48
C PHE A 635 9.19 29.94 -5.82
N ARG A 636 9.17 28.71 -6.38
CA ARG A 636 9.89 27.54 -5.88
C ARG A 636 9.47 27.20 -4.45
N ALA A 637 8.16 27.04 -4.25
CA ALA A 637 7.60 26.57 -3.00
C ALA A 637 8.25 25.25 -2.57
N ASP A 638 8.52 25.13 -1.27
CA ASP A 638 8.91 23.89 -0.62
C ASP A 638 7.68 23.07 -0.20
N ALA A 639 6.56 23.73 0.09
CA ALA A 639 5.27 23.10 0.34
C ALA A 639 4.10 24.02 -0.05
N VAL A 640 2.97 23.41 -0.37
CA VAL A 640 1.69 24.11 -0.56
C VAL A 640 0.75 23.69 0.56
N VAL A 641 0.16 24.68 1.21
CA VAL A 641 -0.88 24.54 2.22
C VAL A 641 -2.16 25.10 1.65
N HIS A 642 -3.12 24.24 1.43
CA HIS A 642 -4.46 24.62 1.06
C HIS A 642 -5.28 24.86 2.34
N VAL A 643 -6.01 25.99 2.42
CA VAL A 643 -6.69 26.44 3.65
C VAL A 643 -8.21 26.42 3.49
N GLY A 644 -8.88 25.51 4.19
CA GLY A 644 -10.33 25.35 4.16
C GLY A 644 -10.80 24.20 3.26
N THR A 645 -12.09 23.88 3.25
CA THR A 645 -12.62 22.78 2.44
C THR A 645 -12.95 23.19 0.99
N HIS A 646 -13.09 22.20 0.11
CA HIS A 646 -13.56 22.36 -1.29
C HIS A 646 -12.59 23.10 -2.24
N GLY A 647 -11.30 22.79 -2.18
CA GLY A 647 -10.36 23.32 -3.16
C GLY A 647 -10.62 22.73 -4.53
N ALA A 648 -10.29 23.48 -5.59
CA ALA A 648 -10.63 23.05 -6.93
C ALA A 648 -9.71 21.97 -7.51
N LEU A 649 -8.50 21.80 -6.96
CA LEU A 649 -7.46 20.98 -7.57
C LEU A 649 -7.84 19.50 -7.58
N GLU A 650 -8.38 18.97 -6.48
CA GLU A 650 -8.71 17.55 -6.35
C GLU A 650 -9.88 17.13 -7.26
N PHE A 651 -10.75 18.07 -7.67
CA PHE A 651 -11.89 17.80 -8.55
C PHE A 651 -11.55 17.91 -10.04
N MET A 652 -10.33 18.35 -10.40
CA MET A 652 -9.93 18.48 -11.80
C MET A 652 -9.94 17.14 -12.54
N PRO A 653 -10.23 17.09 -13.86
CA PRO A 653 -10.46 15.83 -14.58
C PRO A 653 -9.29 14.83 -14.51
N GLY A 654 -9.62 13.55 -14.44
CA GLY A 654 -8.66 12.45 -14.31
C GLY A 654 -9.21 11.28 -13.49
N LYS A 655 -8.39 10.23 -13.31
CA LYS A 655 -8.75 9.00 -12.58
C LYS A 655 -9.21 9.29 -11.16
N GLN A 656 -10.22 8.57 -10.66
CA GLN A 656 -10.75 8.76 -9.30
C GLN A 656 -9.73 8.43 -8.20
N VAL A 657 -8.91 7.40 -8.40
CA VAL A 657 -7.86 6.98 -7.48
C VAL A 657 -6.75 6.26 -8.25
N GLY A 658 -5.51 6.31 -7.74
CA GLY A 658 -4.34 5.75 -8.41
C GLY A 658 -4.06 6.51 -9.70
N LEU A 659 -3.73 7.80 -9.56
CA LEU A 659 -3.54 8.71 -10.67
C LEU A 659 -2.35 8.32 -11.55
N SER A 660 -2.46 8.63 -12.85
CA SER A 660 -1.36 8.61 -13.81
C SER A 660 -0.85 10.02 -14.10
N GLY A 661 0.28 10.14 -14.81
CA GLY A 661 0.82 11.43 -15.26
C GLY A 661 -0.08 12.20 -16.25
N ALA A 662 -1.16 11.56 -16.72
CA ALA A 662 -2.19 12.20 -17.55
C ALA A 662 -3.29 12.91 -16.73
N CYS A 663 -3.37 12.65 -15.42
CA CYS A 663 -4.42 13.21 -14.57
C CYS A 663 -4.07 14.65 -14.16
N TRP A 664 -4.99 15.59 -14.33
CA TRP A 664 -4.74 17.00 -13.98
C TRP A 664 -4.37 17.23 -12.52
N PRO A 665 -5.00 16.60 -11.52
CA PRO A 665 -4.57 16.76 -10.14
C PRO A 665 -3.09 16.39 -9.89
N ASP A 666 -2.59 15.32 -10.53
CA ASP A 666 -1.17 14.91 -10.46
C ASP A 666 -0.27 15.93 -11.16
N ARG A 667 -0.68 16.45 -12.33
CA ARG A 667 0.06 17.46 -13.09
C ARG A 667 0.14 18.80 -12.36
N LEU A 668 -0.96 19.22 -11.73
CA LEU A 668 -1.10 20.51 -11.04
C LEU A 668 -0.29 20.55 -9.74
N ILE A 669 -0.44 19.56 -8.86
CA ILE A 669 0.34 19.54 -7.62
C ILE A 669 1.80 19.13 -7.88
N GLY A 670 2.02 18.32 -8.91
CA GLY A 670 3.34 17.88 -9.36
C GLY A 670 4.14 17.24 -8.24
N GLU A 671 5.32 17.80 -7.99
CA GLU A 671 6.28 17.29 -7.02
C GLU A 671 6.13 17.94 -5.63
N LEU A 672 5.20 18.88 -5.45
CA LEU A 672 5.08 19.67 -4.22
C LEU A 672 4.44 18.84 -3.09
N PRO A 673 5.03 18.84 -1.88
CA PRO A 673 4.34 18.48 -0.65
C PRO A 673 3.04 19.28 -0.51
N HIS A 674 1.94 18.59 -0.29
CA HIS A 674 0.61 19.18 -0.20
C HIS A 674 0.02 18.91 1.18
N ILE A 675 -0.12 19.97 1.95
CA ILE A 675 -0.75 19.96 3.28
C ILE A 675 -2.11 20.62 3.13
N TYR A 676 -3.12 20.10 3.80
CA TYR A 676 -4.48 20.59 3.62
C TYR A 676 -5.21 20.72 4.96
N ILE A 677 -5.55 21.95 5.34
CA ILE A 677 -6.37 22.23 6.52
C ILE A 677 -7.84 21.98 6.14
N TYR A 678 -8.43 20.90 6.67
CA TYR A 678 -9.73 20.38 6.24
C TYR A 678 -10.70 20.20 7.42
N SER A 679 -12.01 20.36 7.19
CA SER A 679 -12.99 20.20 8.27
C SER A 679 -13.11 18.74 8.72
N VAL A 680 -13.18 18.51 10.04
CA VAL A 680 -13.39 17.18 10.62
C VAL A 680 -14.74 16.55 10.22
N ASN A 681 -15.76 17.35 9.91
CA ASN A 681 -17.09 16.87 9.56
C ASN A 681 -17.25 16.47 8.09
N ASN A 682 -16.23 16.66 7.24
CA ASN A 682 -16.28 16.32 5.80
C ASN A 682 -15.21 15.29 5.40
N PRO A 683 -15.23 14.07 5.96
CA PRO A 683 -14.23 13.04 5.67
C PRO A 683 -14.32 12.50 4.24
N SER A 684 -15.50 12.52 3.61
CA SER A 684 -15.69 11.99 2.26
C SER A 684 -14.92 12.81 1.23
N GLU A 685 -15.01 14.14 1.26
CA GLU A 685 -14.27 14.98 0.33
C GLU A 685 -12.80 15.13 0.72
N GLY A 686 -12.49 15.15 2.02
CA GLY A 686 -11.09 15.07 2.46
C GLY A 686 -10.38 13.85 1.88
N THR A 687 -11.07 12.70 1.83
CA THR A 687 -10.55 11.48 1.20
C THR A 687 -10.28 11.66 -0.30
N ILE A 688 -11.09 12.44 -1.01
CA ILE A 688 -10.85 12.78 -2.42
C ILE A 688 -9.54 13.58 -2.54
N ALA A 689 -9.31 14.58 -1.68
CA ALA A 689 -8.05 15.31 -1.64
C ALA A 689 -6.85 14.38 -1.35
N LYS A 690 -6.94 13.49 -0.35
CA LYS A 690 -5.86 12.50 -0.08
C LYS A 690 -5.50 11.68 -1.32
N ARG A 691 -6.51 11.21 -2.06
CA ARG A 691 -6.35 10.27 -3.17
C ARG A 691 -6.03 10.92 -4.51
N ARG A 692 -6.45 12.16 -4.72
CA ARG A 692 -6.28 12.87 -6.01
C ARG A 692 -5.25 14.00 -5.96
N SER A 693 -4.98 14.60 -4.82
CA SER A 693 -3.99 15.68 -4.71
C SER A 693 -2.82 15.35 -3.80
N TYR A 694 -2.75 14.11 -3.32
CA TYR A 694 -1.72 13.63 -2.39
C TYR A 694 -1.67 14.46 -1.11
N ALA A 695 -2.81 15.01 -0.70
CA ALA A 695 -2.93 15.88 0.47
C ALA A 695 -2.67 15.12 1.78
N GLU A 696 -1.86 15.71 2.65
CA GLU A 696 -1.80 15.38 4.06
C GLU A 696 -2.80 16.27 4.81
N LEU A 697 -3.90 15.66 5.29
CA LEU A 697 -4.98 16.41 5.92
C LEU A 697 -4.66 16.71 7.38
N ILE A 698 -4.86 17.96 7.77
CA ILE A 698 -4.86 18.41 9.16
C ILE A 698 -6.27 18.89 9.46
N SER A 699 -6.97 18.17 10.35
CA SER A 699 -8.37 18.47 10.66
C SER A 699 -8.52 19.70 11.54
N TYR A 700 -9.50 20.56 11.26
CA TYR A 700 -10.01 21.56 12.21
C TYR A 700 -11.42 21.22 12.69
N LEU A 701 -11.75 21.71 13.89
CA LEU A 701 -13.07 21.53 14.49
C LEU A 701 -14.07 22.51 13.88
N THR A 702 -15.31 22.08 13.67
CA THR A 702 -16.42 22.98 13.34
C THR A 702 -16.68 23.96 14.49
N PRO A 703 -17.35 25.11 14.24
CA PRO A 703 -17.79 26.01 15.28
C PRO A 703 -18.57 25.25 16.36
N PRO A 704 -18.48 25.71 17.63
CA PRO A 704 -19.29 25.16 18.70
C PRO A 704 -20.77 25.31 18.33
N ILE A 705 -21.50 24.20 18.37
CA ILE A 705 -22.92 24.20 18.02
C ILE A 705 -23.71 24.74 19.20
N GLU A 706 -24.56 25.73 18.95
CA GLU A 706 -25.52 26.25 19.92
C GLU A 706 -26.94 25.79 19.59
N ASN A 707 -27.79 25.71 20.61
CA ASN A 707 -29.22 25.56 20.36
C ASN A 707 -29.74 26.82 19.66
N ALA A 708 -30.36 26.66 18.48
CA ALA A 708 -30.91 27.77 17.71
C ALA A 708 -31.93 28.65 18.48
N GLY A 709 -32.46 28.13 19.61
CA GLY A 709 -33.45 28.80 20.42
C GLY A 709 -34.77 28.98 19.67
N LEU A 710 -35.67 29.77 20.25
CA LEU A 710 -36.83 30.28 19.54
C LEU A 710 -36.71 31.79 19.46
N TYR A 711 -37.05 32.36 18.30
CA TYR A 711 -36.99 33.78 18.05
C TYR A 711 -38.30 34.27 17.45
N LYS A 712 -38.62 35.55 17.69
CA LYS A 712 -39.81 36.22 17.17
C LYS A 712 -41.08 35.41 17.52
N ASN A 713 -41.94 35.16 16.52
CA ASN A 713 -43.23 34.48 16.70
C ASN A 713 -43.11 33.08 17.29
N LEU A 714 -41.99 32.38 17.09
CA LEU A 714 -41.79 31.05 17.67
C LEU A 714 -41.60 31.12 19.19
N ALA A 715 -40.94 32.17 19.69
CA ALA A 715 -40.80 32.40 21.12
C ALA A 715 -42.17 32.72 21.74
N SER A 716 -42.94 33.63 21.10
CA SER A 716 -44.31 33.96 21.54
C SER A 716 -45.25 32.76 21.47
N LEU A 717 -45.14 31.91 20.46
CA LEU A 717 -45.93 30.67 20.38
C LEU A 717 -45.61 29.72 21.53
N LYS A 718 -44.34 29.58 21.91
CA LYS A 718 -43.95 28.77 23.07
C LYS A 718 -44.57 29.33 24.35
N GLU A 719 -44.53 30.65 24.55
CA GLU A 719 -45.16 31.30 25.70
C GLU A 719 -46.68 31.05 25.72
N LEU A 720 -47.37 31.20 24.58
CA LEU A 720 -48.80 30.90 24.47
C LEU A 720 -49.12 29.43 24.76
N LEU A 721 -48.31 28.49 24.27
CA LEU A 721 -48.47 27.06 24.57
C LEU A 721 -48.22 26.75 26.05
N THR A 722 -47.24 27.42 26.66
CA THR A 722 -46.99 27.30 28.10
C THR A 722 -48.17 27.85 28.90
N ALA A 723 -48.70 29.01 28.53
CA ALA A 723 -49.88 29.59 29.16
C ALA A 723 -51.10 28.67 28.99
N TYR A 724 -51.36 28.18 27.77
CA TYR A 724 -52.45 27.25 27.50
C TYR A 724 -52.39 25.99 28.37
N ARG A 725 -51.19 25.39 28.53
CA ARG A 725 -50.99 24.21 29.38
C ARG A 725 -51.16 24.48 30.88
N GLN A 726 -51.04 25.73 31.31
CA GLN A 726 -51.19 26.13 32.70
C GLN A 726 -52.64 26.51 33.06
N THR A 727 -53.48 26.76 32.06
CA THR A 727 -54.92 26.96 32.26
C THR A 727 -55.58 25.63 32.67
N THR A 728 -56.31 25.65 33.79
CA THR A 728 -56.99 24.48 34.40
C THR A 728 -58.47 24.34 34.06
N ASP A 729 -58.97 25.06 33.05
CA ASP A 729 -60.37 25.03 32.61
C ASP A 729 -60.51 24.32 31.25
#